data_AF-A0A5B1C9D4-F1
#
_entry.id   AF-A0A5B1C9D4-F1
#
_cell.length_a   1.000
_cell.length_b   1.000
_cell.length_c   1.000
_cell.angle_alpha   90.00
_cell.angle_beta   90.00
_cell.angle_gamma   90.00
#
_symmetry.space_group_name_H-M   'P 1'
#
loop_
_entity.id
_entity.type
_entity.pdbx_description
1 polymer ?
#
loop_
_entity_poly.entity_id
_entity_poly.type
_entity_poly.pdbx_seq_one_letter_code
_entity_poly.pdbx_strand_id
1 'polypeptide(L)'
;MIKFILIKTALTKPLLTKPTIENSMKCEQPKMMSQRVTARGFTLVEMLVAMAVTLIMMAALARSFGFVGNQVRDGRADTQLSNQLRDVSTRLSDEIDQCTVTLEPASASSEPNGYFMYYEGPVTDATSSLFRAADTTDGVFLDAAKFGDFDDYLAFTASAPAGQWFTGKVPRYILEMKTAELAGTGYTLPTVPADLARAFEPVVIRSKYAEIVYFASPEYAPVSLPATPAYIDVDGDLDLGSGSAIENGIPDRLKIHRRVLLIRPDLNLTSGALPIQTFDSIPFMQADTWPTASTATIVGAANAADGWLYGMAGVHQQCDLSIRRIDSAAGTPTVFVAANSLGDLSKPQNRFAHVRIPNRVLTGSGTANFPTSMPVLALGNAPTILSTATSNSPARIAPPATPNVGPVVTPASMSGFLRPEFVLGNDRSHLDSATDLWGGERLGEDLLVNNSLAFDVQVFDPNAIVVDTSDLSAKQSDVMVGPSDAGYREAIRTAFNQVSTDNSGSPSVPTSIVNYSERGAFVDLCYPVLAGGSLRGWQARRIDRRDGTGDGALSLPGLMITPFTGVASYSTTPADVYQPSLFKSGKLVTFGTSIRLFQPTFDTFTNSYERDGFAQATLNASSNGTVWENLTGATTVDLGSNGIDDDATFGADDFAERETSPPFINTPDAIRITVRVENPKTRQIRQISIVHRD
;
A
#
# COMPACT_ATOMS: atom_id res chain seq x y z
N MET A 1 11.57 43.88 -32.80
CA MET A 1 10.25 44.55 -32.65
C MET A 1 10.14 44.98 -31.19
N ILE A 2 10.22 46.28 -30.85
CA ILE A 2 9.14 47.30 -30.91
C ILE A 2 8.01 46.95 -29.91
N LYS A 3 7.65 47.76 -28.91
CA LYS A 3 8.34 48.89 -28.25
C LYS A 3 7.61 49.23 -26.93
N PHE A 4 8.32 49.38 -25.81
CA PHE A 4 7.80 50.08 -24.63
C PHE A 4 7.71 51.58 -24.94
N ILE A 5 6.60 52.25 -24.61
CA ILE A 5 6.53 53.73 -24.56
C ILE A 5 5.78 54.19 -23.31
N LEU A 6 6.44 55.07 -22.57
CA LEU A 6 5.98 55.78 -21.38
C LEU A 6 6.04 57.27 -21.75
N ILE A 7 4.97 58.05 -21.57
CA ILE A 7 4.97 59.50 -21.84
C ILE A 7 4.54 60.30 -20.61
N LYS A 8 5.13 61.49 -20.50
CA LYS A 8 5.30 62.30 -19.30
C LYS A 8 4.59 63.67 -19.44
N THR A 9 3.94 64.08 -18.34
CA THR A 9 3.84 65.45 -17.78
C THR A 9 3.35 66.69 -18.58
N ALA A 10 2.47 67.45 -17.88
CA ALA A 10 2.48 68.91 -17.64
C ALA A 10 1.94 69.92 -18.69
N LEU A 11 0.94 70.74 -18.30
CA LEU A 11 1.08 72.19 -17.99
C LEU A 11 -0.28 72.95 -17.84
N THR A 12 -0.44 73.57 -16.66
CA THR A 12 -1.09 74.87 -16.30
C THR A 12 -2.19 75.58 -17.14
N LYS A 13 -3.23 76.03 -16.38
CA LYS A 13 -4.17 77.19 -16.50
C LYS A 13 -3.62 78.48 -17.19
N PRO A 14 -4.40 79.57 -17.52
CA PRO A 14 -5.70 80.00 -16.94
C PRO A 14 -6.71 80.78 -17.86
N LEU A 15 -7.72 81.40 -17.20
CA LEU A 15 -8.43 82.68 -17.49
C LEU A 15 -9.90 82.70 -17.94
N LEU A 16 -10.62 83.65 -17.34
CA LEU A 16 -12.01 84.05 -17.60
C LEU A 16 -12.07 85.05 -18.76
N THR A 17 -13.21 85.09 -19.46
CA THR A 17 -13.90 86.36 -19.80
C THR A 17 -15.40 86.11 -20.04
N LYS A 18 -16.25 87.03 -19.56
CA LYS A 18 -17.70 87.11 -19.91
C LYS A 18 -17.89 87.80 -21.27
N PRO A 19 -19.09 87.67 -21.86
CA PRO A 19 -19.85 88.90 -22.14
C PRO A 19 -21.31 88.89 -21.65
N THR A 20 -21.93 90.07 -21.74
CA THR A 20 -23.26 90.47 -21.23
C THR A 20 -23.83 91.47 -22.27
N ILE A 21 -25.13 91.74 -22.46
CA ILE A 21 -26.35 91.59 -21.63
C ILE A 21 -27.54 91.25 -22.59
N GLU A 22 -28.71 90.79 -22.10
CA GLU A 22 -30.00 91.53 -22.17
C GLU A 22 -31.25 90.67 -21.90
N ASN A 23 -31.84 90.91 -20.71
CA ASN A 23 -33.26 91.15 -20.42
C ASN A 23 -34.38 90.41 -21.19
N SER A 24 -35.20 89.65 -20.45
CA SER A 24 -36.56 90.12 -20.14
C SER A 24 -37.16 89.49 -18.87
N MET A 25 -37.90 90.33 -18.16
CA MET A 25 -38.91 90.16 -17.09
C MET A 25 -39.62 88.77 -16.99
N LYS A 26 -40.14 88.31 -15.82
CA LYS A 26 -40.54 89.05 -14.60
C LYS A 26 -40.83 88.13 -13.38
N CYS A 27 -41.00 88.81 -12.24
CA CYS A 27 -41.81 88.46 -11.07
C CYS A 27 -41.11 87.78 -9.87
N GLU A 28 -41.29 88.41 -8.72
CA GLU A 28 -40.61 88.19 -7.44
C GLU A 28 -41.47 87.33 -6.51
N GLN A 29 -40.85 86.61 -5.56
CA GLN A 29 -41.34 86.54 -4.17
C GLN A 29 -40.13 86.49 -3.19
N PRO A 30 -40.27 86.99 -1.93
CA PRO A 30 -39.13 87.55 -1.22
C PRO A 30 -38.45 86.66 -0.17
N LYS A 31 -37.17 87.02 0.08
CA LYS A 31 -36.30 86.74 1.24
C LYS A 31 -36.99 86.20 2.51
N MET A 32 -36.32 85.22 3.15
CA MET A 32 -35.80 85.43 4.50
C MET A 32 -34.54 84.59 4.78
N MET A 33 -33.51 85.24 5.29
CA MET A 33 -32.22 84.63 5.63
C MET A 33 -32.25 84.27 7.13
N SER A 34 -32.50 83.00 7.45
CA SER A 34 -32.42 82.50 8.83
C SER A 34 -31.02 82.00 9.13
N GLN A 35 -30.26 82.74 9.94
CA GLN A 35 -29.04 82.21 10.55
C GLN A 35 -29.43 81.14 11.57
N ARG A 36 -29.30 79.87 11.20
CA ARG A 36 -29.32 78.77 12.18
C ARG A 36 -28.06 78.84 13.04
N VAL A 37 -28.25 79.12 14.32
CA VAL A 37 -27.25 78.91 15.36
C VAL A 37 -26.85 77.44 15.34
N THR A 38 -25.57 77.15 15.16
CA THR A 38 -25.03 75.78 15.27
C THR A 38 -24.94 75.40 16.74
N ALA A 39 -25.94 74.67 17.24
CA ALA A 39 -25.86 74.03 18.54
C ALA A 39 -24.68 73.03 18.53
N ARG A 40 -23.68 73.26 19.39
CA ARG A 40 -22.51 72.40 19.55
C ARG A 40 -22.66 71.56 20.81
N GLY A 41 -23.15 70.34 20.65
CA GLY A 41 -23.22 69.34 21.72
C GLY A 41 -23.98 68.10 21.23
N PHE A 42 -23.32 66.95 21.24
CA PHE A 42 -23.97 65.67 20.98
C PHE A 42 -24.66 65.16 22.24
N THR A 43 -25.82 64.54 22.08
CA THR A 43 -26.52 63.85 23.17
C THR A 43 -25.81 62.54 23.54
N LEU A 44 -26.06 62.05 24.76
CA LEU A 44 -25.57 60.72 25.20
C LEU A 44 -26.05 59.60 24.26
N VAL A 45 -27.25 59.72 23.70
CA VAL A 45 -27.80 58.74 22.75
C VAL A 45 -27.04 58.76 21.42
N GLU A 46 -26.71 59.94 20.88
CA GLU A 46 -25.90 60.04 19.65
C GLU A 46 -24.48 59.50 19.84
N MET A 47 -23.85 59.76 20.99
CA MET A 47 -22.54 59.19 21.33
C MET A 47 -22.59 57.66 21.48
N LEU A 48 -23.64 57.13 22.13
CA LEU A 48 -23.84 55.69 22.29
C LEU A 48 -24.13 55.01 20.92
N VAL A 49 -24.97 55.63 20.07
CA VAL A 49 -25.22 55.15 18.70
C VAL A 49 -23.95 55.23 17.84
N ALA A 50 -23.16 56.29 17.95
CA ALA A 50 -21.89 56.39 17.23
C ALA A 50 -20.91 55.28 17.65
N MET A 51 -20.79 55.00 18.96
CA MET A 51 -19.99 53.87 19.47
C MET A 51 -20.54 52.51 19.02
N ALA A 52 -21.87 52.33 18.99
CA ALA A 52 -22.48 51.10 18.49
C ALA A 52 -22.20 50.89 16.99
N VAL A 53 -22.30 51.94 16.17
CA VAL A 53 -22.03 51.88 14.73
C VAL A 53 -20.54 51.61 14.46
N THR A 54 -19.60 52.21 15.20
CA THR A 54 -18.17 51.92 15.02
C THR A 54 -17.83 50.49 15.44
N LEU A 55 -18.43 49.96 16.52
CA LEU A 55 -18.29 48.55 16.91
C LEU A 55 -18.87 47.59 15.87
N ILE A 56 -20.04 47.89 15.30
CA ILE A 56 -20.65 47.09 14.20
C ILE A 56 -19.76 47.12 12.96
N MET A 57 -19.23 48.28 12.58
CA MET A 57 -18.32 48.43 11.44
C MET A 57 -17.01 47.67 11.66
N MET A 58 -16.43 47.72 12.87
CA MET A 58 -15.24 46.94 13.23
C MET A 58 -15.52 45.44 13.19
N ALA A 59 -16.68 44.99 13.69
CA ALA A 59 -17.11 43.59 13.63
C ALA A 59 -17.33 43.10 12.18
N ALA A 60 -17.89 43.94 11.30
CA ALA A 60 -18.06 43.64 9.88
C ALA A 60 -16.71 43.52 9.17
N LEU A 61 -15.77 44.45 9.41
CA LEU A 61 -14.41 44.37 8.86
C LEU A 61 -13.67 43.12 9.36
N ALA A 62 -13.73 42.82 10.65
CA ALA A 62 -13.12 41.61 11.22
C ALA A 62 -13.66 40.32 10.56
N ARG A 63 -14.98 40.24 10.32
CA ARG A 63 -15.59 39.12 9.58
C ARG A 63 -15.11 39.04 8.13
N SER A 64 -14.98 40.17 7.43
CA SER A 64 -14.46 40.17 6.06
C SER A 64 -13.01 39.70 5.97
N PHE A 65 -12.15 40.11 6.91
CA PHE A 65 -10.76 39.64 6.97
C PHE A 65 -10.67 38.16 7.37
N GLY A 66 -11.55 37.67 8.25
CA GLY A 66 -11.66 36.25 8.56
C GLY A 66 -12.05 35.41 7.34
N PHE A 67 -13.04 35.87 6.57
CA PHE A 67 -13.48 35.20 5.34
C PHE A 67 -12.39 35.15 4.27
N VAL A 68 -11.76 36.29 3.96
CA VAL A 68 -10.64 36.37 3.00
C VAL A 68 -9.43 35.56 3.50
N GLY A 69 -9.13 35.62 4.79
CA GLY A 69 -8.05 34.84 5.41
C GLY A 69 -8.25 33.33 5.27
N ASN A 70 -9.47 32.84 5.48
CA ASN A 70 -9.83 31.44 5.23
C ASN A 70 -9.66 31.07 3.75
N GLN A 71 -10.23 31.85 2.82
CA GLN A 71 -10.06 31.58 1.38
C GLN A 71 -8.59 31.57 0.93
N VAL A 72 -7.76 32.48 1.43
CA VAL A 72 -6.31 32.50 1.14
C VAL A 72 -5.58 31.30 1.75
N ARG A 73 -5.96 30.87 2.95
CA ARG A 73 -5.41 29.65 3.58
C ARG A 73 -5.78 28.40 2.76
N ASP A 74 -7.05 28.29 2.38
CA ASP A 74 -7.60 27.11 1.72
C ASP A 74 -7.10 27.01 0.26
N GLY A 75 -6.90 28.15 -0.43
CA GLY A 75 -6.24 28.19 -1.75
C GLY A 75 -4.75 27.85 -1.70
N ARG A 76 -4.05 28.21 -0.62
CA ARG A 76 -2.65 27.78 -0.39
C ARG A 76 -2.56 26.28 -0.11
N ALA A 77 -3.45 25.75 0.72
CA ALA A 77 -3.53 24.33 1.03
C ALA A 77 -3.78 23.49 -0.23
N ASP A 78 -4.72 23.91 -1.08
CA ASP A 78 -5.03 23.24 -2.34
C ASP A 78 -3.87 23.27 -3.35
N THR A 79 -3.18 24.41 -3.47
CA THR A 79 -1.97 24.54 -4.30
C THR A 79 -0.85 23.64 -3.78
N GLN A 80 -0.66 23.55 -2.46
CA GLN A 80 0.34 22.68 -1.85
C GLN A 80 0.06 21.20 -2.12
N LEU A 81 -1.17 20.73 -1.90
CA LEU A 81 -1.57 19.35 -2.22
C LEU A 81 -1.37 19.02 -3.70
N SER A 82 -1.75 19.95 -4.59
CA SER A 82 -1.63 19.76 -6.04
C SER A 82 -0.17 19.64 -6.48
N ASN A 83 0.74 20.44 -5.91
CA ASN A 83 2.17 20.32 -6.17
C ASN A 83 2.74 19.00 -5.62
N GLN A 84 2.41 18.65 -4.38
CA GLN A 84 2.89 17.42 -3.74
C GLN A 84 2.46 16.16 -4.50
N LEU A 85 1.19 16.07 -4.92
CA LEU A 85 0.71 14.95 -5.74
C LEU A 85 1.36 14.93 -7.13
N ARG A 86 1.65 16.09 -7.73
CA ARG A 86 2.35 16.17 -9.00
C ARG A 86 3.79 15.65 -8.88
N ASP A 87 4.52 16.06 -7.85
CA ASP A 87 5.90 15.62 -7.59
C ASP A 87 5.97 14.11 -7.33
N VAL A 88 4.99 13.56 -6.59
CA VAL A 88 4.83 12.11 -6.38
C VAL A 88 4.52 11.39 -7.69
N SER A 89 3.58 11.93 -8.48
CA SER A 89 3.13 11.33 -9.74
C SER A 89 4.22 11.30 -10.81
N THR A 90 4.97 12.39 -11.00
CA THR A 90 6.08 12.40 -11.95
C THR A 90 7.17 11.44 -11.51
N ARG A 91 7.53 11.44 -10.21
CA ARG A 91 8.54 10.50 -9.70
C ARG A 91 8.13 9.04 -9.88
N LEU A 92 6.89 8.70 -9.58
CA LEU A 92 6.40 7.32 -9.68
C LEU A 92 6.30 6.86 -11.14
N SER A 93 5.86 7.74 -12.05
CA SER A 93 5.91 7.46 -13.50
C SER A 93 7.35 7.26 -13.97
N ASP A 94 8.23 8.25 -13.72
CA ASP A 94 9.62 8.24 -14.16
C ASP A 94 10.36 6.97 -13.70
N GLU A 95 10.07 6.46 -12.49
CA GLU A 95 10.74 5.29 -11.93
C GLU A 95 10.17 3.96 -12.43
N ILE A 96 8.86 3.86 -12.70
CA ILE A 96 8.26 2.66 -13.31
C ILE A 96 8.62 2.56 -14.79
N ASP A 97 8.67 3.68 -15.51
CA ASP A 97 9.21 3.78 -16.88
C ASP A 97 10.70 3.32 -16.98
N GLN A 98 11.39 3.22 -15.83
CA GLN A 98 12.77 2.76 -15.70
C GLN A 98 12.90 1.32 -15.14
N CYS A 99 11.80 0.57 -15.07
CA CYS A 99 11.83 -0.84 -14.68
C CYS A 99 12.79 -1.64 -15.59
N THR A 100 13.46 -2.63 -15.00
CA THR A 100 14.46 -3.47 -15.70
C THR A 100 13.88 -4.72 -16.33
N VAL A 101 12.62 -5.05 -16.01
CA VAL A 101 11.89 -6.24 -16.49
C VAL A 101 10.52 -5.78 -16.96
N THR A 102 9.99 -6.42 -18.00
CA THR A 102 8.61 -6.24 -18.45
C THR A 102 7.62 -6.88 -17.47
N LEU A 103 6.34 -6.55 -17.61
CA LEU A 103 5.22 -7.16 -16.89
C LEU A 103 4.89 -8.59 -17.40
N GLU A 104 5.86 -9.29 -18.00
CA GLU A 104 5.70 -10.68 -18.44
C GLU A 104 6.10 -11.65 -17.32
N PRO A 105 5.18 -12.49 -16.79
CA PRO A 105 5.53 -13.60 -15.92
C PRO A 105 6.49 -14.57 -16.63
N ALA A 106 7.47 -15.12 -15.92
CA ALA A 106 8.63 -15.81 -16.47
C ALA A 106 8.27 -16.95 -17.46
N SER A 107 8.24 -16.61 -18.75
CA SER A 107 8.08 -17.56 -19.84
C SER A 107 9.33 -18.46 -19.96
N ALA A 108 9.13 -19.69 -20.44
CA ALA A 108 10.04 -20.82 -20.19
C ALA A 108 11.49 -20.67 -20.69
N SER A 109 11.81 -19.66 -21.51
CA SER A 109 13.09 -19.54 -22.22
C SER A 109 14.08 -18.50 -21.69
N SER A 110 13.71 -17.61 -20.76
CA SER A 110 14.63 -16.62 -20.19
C SER A 110 14.31 -16.32 -18.72
N GLU A 111 15.32 -16.40 -17.85
CA GLU A 111 15.19 -15.85 -16.48
C GLU A 111 15.11 -14.31 -16.55
N PRO A 112 14.28 -13.66 -15.72
CA PRO A 112 14.24 -12.21 -15.65
C PRO A 112 15.49 -11.67 -14.94
N ASN A 113 16.03 -10.56 -15.45
CA ASN A 113 17.22 -9.91 -14.92
C ASN A 113 16.86 -8.79 -13.93
N GLY A 114 16.17 -9.17 -12.86
CA GLY A 114 15.48 -8.27 -11.94
C GLY A 114 14.10 -8.82 -11.58
N TYR A 115 13.20 -7.98 -11.10
CA TYR A 115 11.79 -8.33 -10.93
C TYR A 115 10.86 -7.11 -10.99
N PHE A 116 9.57 -7.37 -11.25
CA PHE A 116 8.45 -6.51 -10.90
C PHE A 116 7.47 -7.30 -10.03
N MET A 117 7.02 -6.72 -8.92
CA MET A 117 6.10 -7.34 -7.98
C MET A 117 5.12 -6.32 -7.40
N TYR A 118 3.84 -6.70 -7.35
CA TYR A 118 2.79 -5.99 -6.63
C TYR A 118 2.04 -7.01 -5.76
N TYR A 119 1.99 -6.74 -4.46
CA TYR A 119 1.19 -7.48 -3.49
C TYR A 119 -0.07 -6.68 -3.17
N GLU A 120 -1.19 -7.39 -3.15
CA GLU A 120 -2.53 -6.89 -2.87
C GLU A 120 -2.91 -7.22 -1.42
N GLY A 121 -3.43 -6.23 -0.72
CA GLY A 121 -3.93 -6.41 0.64
C GLY A 121 -5.34 -7.00 0.75
N PRO A 122 -5.85 -7.17 1.98
CA PRO A 122 -7.24 -7.54 2.23
C PRO A 122 -8.22 -6.36 2.23
N VAL A 123 -7.76 -5.11 2.26
CA VAL A 123 -8.59 -3.90 2.13
C VAL A 123 -8.81 -3.59 0.64
N THR A 124 -9.76 -2.71 0.34
CA THR A 124 -10.11 -2.23 -1.01
C THR A 124 -10.74 -0.84 -0.87
N ASP A 125 -10.86 -0.09 -1.97
CA ASP A 125 -11.60 1.19 -2.02
C ASP A 125 -13.06 1.06 -1.48
N ALA A 126 -13.68 -0.11 -1.61
CA ALA A 126 -15.02 -0.39 -1.09
C ALA A 126 -15.08 -0.54 0.44
N THR A 127 -13.99 -0.95 1.10
CA THR A 127 -13.98 -1.43 2.49
C THR A 127 -14.45 -0.38 3.50
N SER A 128 -13.97 0.85 3.38
CA SER A 128 -14.35 1.93 4.30
C SER A 128 -15.87 2.18 4.27
N SER A 129 -16.46 2.25 3.07
CA SER A 129 -17.90 2.45 2.87
C SER A 129 -18.74 1.24 3.30
N LEU A 130 -18.24 0.02 3.13
CA LEU A 130 -18.95 -1.22 3.46
C LEU A 130 -18.99 -1.53 4.96
N PHE A 131 -17.92 -1.20 5.68
CA PHE A 131 -17.77 -1.57 7.09
C PHE A 131 -18.15 -0.45 8.08
N ARG A 132 -18.20 0.81 7.60
CA ARG A 132 -18.46 2.01 8.42
C ARG A 132 -19.65 2.86 7.95
N ALA A 133 -20.56 2.32 7.14
CA ALA A 133 -21.82 2.99 6.83
C ALA A 133 -22.67 3.26 8.09
N ALA A 134 -23.09 4.51 8.28
CA ALA A 134 -23.89 4.95 9.41
C ALA A 134 -25.29 5.42 8.96
N ASP A 135 -26.27 4.51 8.98
CA ASP A 135 -27.66 4.87 8.68
C ASP A 135 -28.29 5.70 9.82
N THR A 136 -28.75 6.90 9.46
CA THR A 136 -29.31 7.94 10.33
C THR A 136 -30.70 8.30 9.82
N THR A 137 -31.56 8.92 10.63
CA THR A 137 -32.95 9.27 10.24
C THR A 137 -33.05 10.09 8.95
N ASP A 138 -32.00 10.85 8.61
CA ASP A 138 -31.92 11.68 7.40
C ASP A 138 -31.23 10.97 6.21
N GLY A 139 -30.83 9.70 6.35
CA GLY A 139 -30.17 8.87 5.33
C GLY A 139 -28.87 8.22 5.78
N VAL A 140 -28.21 7.51 4.85
CA VAL A 140 -26.91 6.86 5.08
C VAL A 140 -25.78 7.89 5.02
N PHE A 141 -25.06 8.04 6.13
CA PHE A 141 -23.83 8.82 6.20
C PHE A 141 -22.62 7.92 6.01
N LEU A 142 -21.66 8.41 5.20
CA LEU A 142 -20.43 7.72 4.82
C LEU A 142 -19.21 8.61 5.10
N ASP A 143 -18.96 8.90 6.38
CA ASP A 143 -17.83 9.74 6.81
C ASP A 143 -16.46 9.09 6.57
N ALA A 144 -16.37 7.77 6.78
CA ALA A 144 -15.19 6.97 6.53
C ALA A 144 -14.89 6.73 5.03
N ALA A 145 -15.86 6.92 4.12
CA ALA A 145 -15.67 6.66 2.68
C ALA A 145 -14.63 7.58 1.99
N LYS A 146 -14.03 8.52 2.73
CA LYS A 146 -12.84 9.26 2.27
C LYS A 146 -11.60 8.37 2.15
N PHE A 147 -11.49 7.32 2.95
CA PHE A 147 -10.39 6.36 2.92
C PHE A 147 -10.59 5.38 1.77
N GLY A 148 -9.54 5.15 0.98
CA GLY A 148 -9.54 4.16 -0.09
C GLY A 148 -8.81 2.89 0.32
N ASP A 149 -8.29 2.14 -0.65
CA ASP A 149 -7.32 1.10 -0.30
C ASP A 149 -6.00 1.68 0.23
N PHE A 150 -5.37 0.98 1.18
CA PHE A 150 -4.17 1.43 1.85
C PHE A 150 -3.17 0.35 2.26
N ASP A 151 -3.38 -0.95 1.96
CA ASP A 151 -2.46 -2.01 2.42
C ASP A 151 -1.63 -2.69 1.31
N ASP A 152 -1.60 -2.09 0.12
CA ASP A 152 -0.74 -2.47 -0.99
C ASP A 152 0.77 -2.26 -0.81
N TYR A 153 1.52 -3.10 -1.53
CA TYR A 153 2.98 -3.08 -1.63
C TYR A 153 3.43 -3.25 -3.08
N LEU A 154 4.27 -2.34 -3.56
CA LEU A 154 4.83 -2.34 -4.92
C LEU A 154 6.36 -2.33 -4.84
N ALA A 155 7.02 -3.27 -5.50
CA ALA A 155 8.47 -3.33 -5.55
C ALA A 155 8.99 -3.80 -6.92
N PHE A 156 10.05 -3.16 -7.40
CA PHE A 156 10.66 -3.50 -8.68
C PHE A 156 12.13 -3.08 -8.75
N THR A 157 12.88 -3.66 -9.68
CA THR A 157 14.26 -3.25 -9.96
C THR A 157 14.31 -2.24 -11.10
N ALA A 158 14.99 -1.10 -10.89
CA ALA A 158 15.08 0.01 -11.83
C ALA A 158 16.53 0.30 -12.27
N SER A 159 16.68 0.86 -13.47
CA SER A 159 17.97 1.33 -14.02
C SER A 159 17.97 2.86 -14.14
N ALA A 160 18.93 3.51 -13.49
CA ALA A 160 19.08 4.96 -13.52
C ALA A 160 19.28 5.49 -14.97
N PRO A 161 18.76 6.70 -15.28
CA PRO A 161 18.93 7.31 -16.60
C PRO A 161 20.39 7.63 -16.92
N ALA A 162 20.69 7.79 -18.21
CA ALA A 162 22.04 8.13 -18.65
C ALA A 162 22.57 9.42 -17.99
N GLY A 163 23.70 9.30 -17.28
CA GLY A 163 24.33 10.41 -16.54
C GLY A 163 23.79 10.64 -15.12
N GLN A 164 22.75 9.94 -14.71
CA GLN A 164 22.22 9.93 -13.34
C GLN A 164 22.61 8.64 -12.61
N TRP A 165 22.48 8.65 -11.29
CA TRP A 165 22.84 7.52 -10.41
C TRP A 165 21.91 7.52 -9.20
N PHE A 166 21.47 6.33 -8.77
CA PHE A 166 20.87 6.18 -7.46
C PHE A 166 21.93 6.36 -6.37
N THR A 167 21.53 6.91 -5.23
CA THR A 167 22.42 7.21 -4.09
C THR A 167 21.85 6.68 -2.80
N GLY A 168 22.71 6.21 -1.90
CA GLY A 168 22.34 5.63 -0.61
C GLY A 168 23.56 5.55 0.30
N LYS A 169 23.35 5.23 1.58
CA LYS A 169 24.38 5.21 2.62
C LYS A 169 24.81 3.78 2.95
N VAL A 170 26.09 3.61 3.30
CA VAL A 170 26.64 2.39 3.92
C VAL A 170 27.61 2.75 5.04
N PRO A 171 27.81 1.87 6.04
CA PRO A 171 28.87 2.03 7.02
C PRO A 171 30.23 2.10 6.33
N ARG A 172 31.06 3.08 6.71
CA ARG A 172 32.36 3.35 6.09
C ARG A 172 33.25 2.11 5.98
N TYR A 173 33.29 1.27 7.02
CA TYR A 173 34.16 0.10 7.10
C TYR A 173 33.93 -0.90 5.96
N ILE A 174 32.72 -0.97 5.37
CA ILE A 174 32.42 -1.87 4.24
C ILE A 174 33.31 -1.55 3.04
N LEU A 175 33.44 -0.25 2.73
CA LEU A 175 34.27 0.23 1.64
C LEU A 175 35.76 0.05 1.93
N GLU A 176 36.18 0.30 3.18
CA GLU A 176 37.58 0.17 3.58
C GLU A 176 38.03 -1.30 3.58
N MET A 177 37.20 -2.22 4.07
CA MET A 177 37.46 -3.66 4.02
C MET A 177 37.52 -4.18 2.58
N LYS A 178 36.58 -3.79 1.72
CA LYS A 178 36.61 -4.19 0.31
C LYS A 178 37.84 -3.61 -0.41
N THR A 179 38.23 -2.38 -0.09
CA THR A 179 39.45 -1.75 -0.66
C THR A 179 40.73 -2.47 -0.20
N ALA A 180 40.81 -2.86 1.08
CA ALA A 180 41.93 -3.61 1.62
C ALA A 180 42.05 -5.00 0.96
N GLU A 181 40.93 -5.72 0.83
CA GLU A 181 40.88 -7.01 0.13
C GLU A 181 41.38 -6.90 -1.32
N LEU A 182 40.90 -5.90 -2.07
CA LEU A 182 41.33 -5.65 -3.46
C LEU A 182 42.81 -5.27 -3.57
N ALA A 183 43.40 -4.71 -2.50
CA ALA A 183 44.83 -4.43 -2.39
C ALA A 183 45.66 -5.64 -1.88
N GLY A 184 45.03 -6.76 -1.54
CA GLY A 184 45.69 -7.92 -0.93
C GLY A 184 46.16 -7.69 0.51
N THR A 185 45.58 -6.72 1.22
CA THR A 185 45.94 -6.35 2.59
C THR A 185 44.83 -6.69 3.58
N GLY A 186 45.20 -7.00 4.82
CA GLY A 186 44.24 -7.20 5.91
C GLY A 186 43.69 -5.86 6.41
N TYR A 187 42.38 -5.81 6.70
CA TYR A 187 41.76 -4.69 7.42
C TYR A 187 41.64 -5.02 8.91
N THR A 188 41.98 -4.05 9.76
CA THR A 188 41.80 -4.10 11.21
C THR A 188 41.05 -2.83 11.62
N LEU A 189 40.00 -2.97 12.42
CA LEU A 189 39.27 -1.82 12.96
C LEU A 189 40.19 -0.90 13.78
N PRO A 190 40.00 0.43 13.72
CA PRO A 190 40.71 1.36 14.61
C PRO A 190 40.40 1.06 16.08
N THR A 191 41.42 1.10 16.94
CA THR A 191 41.26 0.87 18.39
C THR A 191 41.06 2.16 19.20
N VAL A 192 41.26 3.32 18.58
CA VAL A 192 41.01 4.64 19.19
C VAL A 192 39.51 4.93 19.10
N PRO A 193 38.79 5.25 20.19
CA PRO A 193 37.33 5.39 20.18
C PRO A 193 36.79 6.36 19.12
N ALA A 194 37.48 7.50 18.92
CA ALA A 194 37.08 8.48 17.90
C ALA A 194 37.24 7.94 16.47
N ASP A 195 38.30 7.19 16.18
CA ASP A 195 38.51 6.59 14.85
C ASP A 195 37.66 5.33 14.63
N LEU A 196 37.31 4.62 15.72
CA LEU A 196 36.38 3.49 15.68
C LEU A 196 34.98 3.96 15.28
N ALA A 197 34.44 5.00 15.91
CA ALA A 197 33.13 5.57 15.55
C ALA A 197 33.10 5.99 14.07
N ARG A 198 34.20 6.57 13.56
CA ARG A 198 34.34 6.95 12.13
C ARG A 198 34.25 5.76 11.17
N ALA A 199 34.56 4.54 11.61
CA ALA A 199 34.39 3.34 10.78
C ALA A 199 32.91 2.96 10.56
N PHE A 200 32.01 3.39 11.44
CA PHE A 200 30.56 3.14 11.34
C PHE A 200 29.79 4.32 10.74
N GLU A 201 30.39 5.52 10.65
CA GLU A 201 29.79 6.70 10.00
C GLU A 201 29.20 6.38 8.60
N PRO A 202 28.03 6.94 8.25
CA PRO A 202 27.37 6.72 6.98
C PRO A 202 28.11 7.41 5.82
N VAL A 203 28.57 6.62 4.85
CA VAL A 203 29.21 7.09 3.62
C VAL A 203 28.25 6.92 2.44
N VAL A 204 28.07 8.00 1.67
CA VAL A 204 27.23 7.97 0.46
C VAL A 204 27.93 7.22 -0.66
N ILE A 205 27.30 6.15 -1.13
CA ILE A 205 27.66 5.39 -2.32
C ILE A 205 26.63 5.61 -3.43
N ARG A 206 26.94 5.10 -4.63
CA ARG A 206 26.10 5.21 -5.82
C ARG A 206 25.96 3.88 -6.52
N SER A 207 24.85 3.66 -7.23
CA SER A 207 24.70 2.56 -8.18
C SER A 207 23.89 2.98 -9.41
N LYS A 208 24.12 2.27 -10.52
CA LYS A 208 23.29 2.38 -11.73
C LYS A 208 21.93 1.70 -11.52
N TYR A 209 21.91 0.62 -10.73
CA TYR A 209 20.72 -0.20 -10.50
C TYR A 209 20.29 -0.11 -9.04
N ALA A 210 18.98 -0.05 -8.81
CA ALA A 210 18.40 -0.08 -7.47
C ALA A 210 17.13 -0.93 -7.47
N GLU A 211 16.87 -1.56 -6.32
CA GLU A 211 15.57 -2.09 -5.94
C GLU A 211 14.78 -0.94 -5.30
N ILE A 212 13.63 -0.61 -5.86
CA ILE A 212 12.76 0.49 -5.41
C ILE A 212 11.49 -0.14 -4.85
N VAL A 213 11.11 0.30 -3.65
CA VAL A 213 9.96 -0.24 -2.91
C VAL A 213 9.06 0.89 -2.44
N TYR A 214 7.79 0.82 -2.81
CA TYR A 214 6.70 1.69 -2.38
C TYR A 214 5.71 0.89 -1.54
N PHE A 215 5.34 1.42 -0.38
CA PHE A 215 4.34 0.81 0.48
C PHE A 215 3.75 1.86 1.43
N ALA A 216 2.53 1.62 1.88
CA ALA A 216 1.93 2.40 2.95
C ALA A 216 2.24 1.79 4.33
N SER A 217 2.42 2.65 5.32
CA SER A 217 2.55 2.28 6.73
C SER A 217 1.79 3.27 7.61
N PRO A 218 1.05 2.80 8.63
CA PRO A 218 0.47 3.68 9.62
C PRO A 218 1.52 4.18 10.61
N GLU A 219 1.17 5.21 11.38
CA GLU A 219 1.92 5.57 12.59
C GLU A 219 1.59 4.60 13.73
N TYR A 220 2.61 3.92 14.25
CA TYR A 220 2.46 2.93 15.32
C TYR A 220 2.54 3.54 16.72
N ALA A 221 1.75 3.01 17.65
CA ALA A 221 1.73 3.46 19.03
C ALA A 221 3.03 3.07 19.75
N PRO A 222 3.81 4.01 20.32
CA PRO A 222 5.12 3.71 20.93
C PRO A 222 5.13 2.66 22.04
N VAL A 223 3.99 2.43 22.70
CA VAL A 223 3.80 1.45 23.79
C VAL A 223 3.47 0.04 23.29
N SER A 224 3.09 -0.10 22.02
CA SER A 224 2.72 -1.39 21.40
C SER A 224 3.91 -2.13 20.79
N LEU A 225 4.96 -1.37 20.43
CA LEU A 225 6.19 -1.86 19.83
C LEU A 225 7.19 -2.32 20.91
N PRO A 226 8.00 -3.37 20.66
CA PRO A 226 8.02 -4.22 19.45
C PRO A 226 7.03 -5.40 19.48
N ALA A 227 6.51 -5.76 20.66
CA ALA A 227 5.87 -7.06 20.89
C ALA A 227 4.56 -7.27 20.10
N THR A 228 3.69 -6.27 20.03
CA THR A 228 2.36 -6.37 19.40
C THR A 228 2.01 -5.05 18.71
N PRO A 229 2.54 -4.78 17.50
CA PRO A 229 2.33 -3.50 16.82
C PRO A 229 0.85 -3.16 16.62
N ALA A 230 0.44 -2.05 17.21
CA ALA A 230 -0.88 -1.44 17.04
C ALA A 230 -0.70 -0.02 16.46
N TYR A 231 -1.52 0.33 15.47
CA TYR A 231 -1.49 1.68 14.90
C TYR A 231 -2.29 2.66 15.75
N ILE A 232 -1.98 3.94 15.57
CA ILE A 232 -2.65 5.03 16.24
C ILE A 232 -3.96 5.36 15.50
N ASP A 233 -5.08 5.13 16.18
CA ASP A 233 -6.41 5.62 15.85
C ASP A 233 -6.79 6.67 16.93
N VAL A 234 -6.99 7.95 16.57
CA VAL A 234 -7.18 9.08 17.53
C VAL A 234 -8.58 9.68 17.44
N ASP A 235 -9.58 8.87 17.10
CA ASP A 235 -10.98 9.29 17.09
C ASP A 235 -11.61 9.45 18.51
N GLY A 236 -10.87 9.09 19.56
CA GLY A 236 -11.25 9.25 20.96
C GLY A 236 -10.88 8.08 21.88
N ASP A 237 -10.18 7.08 21.32
CA ASP A 237 -9.85 5.81 21.95
C ASP A 237 -8.78 5.87 23.08
N LEU A 238 -8.80 4.83 23.93
CA LEU A 238 -7.84 4.53 24.99
C LEU A 238 -7.07 3.20 24.77
N ASP A 239 -7.49 2.32 23.85
CA ASP A 239 -6.96 0.95 23.72
C ASP A 239 -6.12 0.63 22.47
N LEU A 240 -5.93 1.62 21.58
CA LEU A 240 -5.11 1.59 20.38
C LEU A 240 -5.71 0.79 19.21
N GLY A 241 -6.98 1.06 18.94
CA GLY A 241 -7.65 0.65 17.70
C GLY A 241 -8.00 -0.84 17.67
N SER A 242 -8.59 -1.38 18.74
CA SER A 242 -9.06 -2.77 18.80
C SER A 242 -10.04 -3.18 17.69
N GLY A 243 -10.64 -2.20 17.00
CA GLY A 243 -11.67 -2.41 15.98
C GLY A 243 -13.03 -2.64 16.63
N SER A 244 -13.25 -2.06 17.80
CA SER A 244 -14.48 -2.18 18.58
C SER A 244 -15.70 -1.61 17.85
N ALA A 245 -16.84 -1.70 18.53
CA ALA A 245 -18.06 -1.05 18.09
C ALA A 245 -17.99 0.49 18.14
N ILE A 246 -17.00 1.05 18.83
CA ILE A 246 -16.86 2.46 19.20
C ILE A 246 -15.73 3.16 18.40
N GLU A 247 -14.54 2.56 18.26
CA GLU A 247 -13.49 3.07 17.34
C GLU A 247 -13.85 2.85 15.86
N ASN A 248 -13.23 3.60 14.96
CA ASN A 248 -13.32 3.42 13.51
C ASN A 248 -12.35 2.35 12.94
N GLY A 249 -11.25 2.02 13.62
CA GLY A 249 -10.34 0.92 13.24
C GLY A 249 -9.54 1.17 11.96
N ILE A 250 -9.50 2.41 11.47
CA ILE A 250 -8.70 2.86 10.33
C ILE A 250 -7.53 3.67 10.88
N PRO A 251 -6.31 3.53 10.34
CA PRO A 251 -5.20 4.36 10.77
C PRO A 251 -5.41 5.83 10.38
N ASP A 252 -5.54 6.69 11.39
CA ASP A 252 -5.68 8.15 11.25
C ASP A 252 -4.50 8.82 10.52
N ARG A 253 -3.32 8.20 10.63
CA ARG A 253 -2.04 8.73 10.12
C ARG A 253 -1.33 7.70 9.26
N LEU A 254 -1.76 7.58 8.01
CA LEU A 254 -1.05 6.83 7.00
C LEU A 254 0.12 7.65 6.42
N LYS A 255 1.22 6.96 6.11
CA LYS A 255 2.42 7.47 5.47
C LYS A 255 2.74 6.56 4.28
N ILE A 256 3.12 7.14 3.14
CA ILE A 256 3.66 6.37 2.02
C ILE A 256 5.18 6.47 2.10
N HIS A 257 5.82 5.32 2.11
CA HIS A 257 7.27 5.19 2.15
C HIS A 257 7.79 4.78 0.77
N ARG A 258 9.01 5.24 0.46
CA ARG A 258 9.76 4.91 -0.75
C ARG A 258 11.20 4.59 -0.38
N ARG A 259 11.54 3.30 -0.35
CA ARG A 259 12.90 2.81 -0.11
C ARG A 259 13.65 2.73 -1.45
N VAL A 260 14.94 3.07 -1.45
CA VAL A 260 15.86 2.85 -2.59
C VAL A 260 17.04 2.04 -2.08
N LEU A 261 17.16 0.82 -2.55
CA LEU A 261 18.17 -0.14 -2.11
C LEU A 261 19.14 -0.40 -3.26
N LEU A 262 20.39 0.02 -3.10
CA LEU A 262 21.37 -0.01 -4.16
C LEU A 262 21.85 -1.44 -4.45
N ILE A 263 21.83 -1.82 -5.72
CA ILE A 263 22.31 -3.12 -6.19
C ILE A 263 23.81 -2.98 -6.45
N ARG A 264 24.63 -3.57 -5.57
CA ARG A 264 26.11 -3.44 -5.52
C ARG A 264 26.79 -4.75 -5.10
N PRO A 265 26.70 -5.82 -5.93
CA PRO A 265 27.29 -7.12 -5.59
C PRO A 265 28.83 -7.09 -5.53
N ASP A 266 29.44 -6.04 -6.06
CA ASP A 266 30.89 -5.78 -6.01
C ASP A 266 31.41 -5.43 -4.60
N LEU A 267 30.52 -5.09 -3.66
CA LEU A 267 30.88 -4.86 -2.26
C LEU A 267 31.02 -6.15 -1.44
N ASN A 268 30.56 -7.30 -1.96
CA ASN A 268 30.76 -8.59 -1.32
C ASN A 268 32.25 -8.96 -1.31
N LEU A 269 32.72 -9.53 -0.20
CA LEU A 269 34.07 -10.08 -0.08
C LEU A 269 34.22 -11.36 -0.91
N THR A 270 35.44 -11.87 -1.01
CA THR A 270 35.77 -13.16 -1.67
C THR A 270 35.04 -14.35 -1.02
N SER A 271 34.59 -14.21 0.22
CA SER A 271 33.71 -15.17 0.91
C SER A 271 32.27 -15.19 0.38
N GLY A 272 31.89 -14.27 -0.50
CA GLY A 272 30.52 -14.06 -0.97
C GLY A 272 29.63 -13.23 -0.03
N ALA A 273 30.13 -12.84 1.14
CA ALA A 273 29.39 -12.10 2.15
C ALA A 273 29.86 -10.63 2.28
N LEU A 274 28.99 -9.78 2.82
CA LEU A 274 29.38 -8.46 3.32
C LEU A 274 30.15 -8.60 4.64
N PRO A 275 31.06 -7.65 4.95
CA PRO A 275 31.83 -7.68 6.19
C PRO A 275 30.94 -7.42 7.42
N ILE A 276 31.06 -8.29 8.42
CA ILE A 276 30.49 -8.12 9.75
C ILE A 276 31.54 -7.46 10.65
N GLN A 277 31.12 -6.46 11.43
CA GLN A 277 31.93 -5.81 12.47
C GLN A 277 31.07 -5.55 13.72
N THR A 278 31.67 -5.13 14.83
CA THR A 278 30.96 -4.88 16.09
C THR A 278 31.26 -3.50 16.64
N PHE A 279 30.23 -2.76 17.03
CA PHE A 279 30.30 -1.46 17.69
C PHE A 279 29.41 -1.50 18.95
N ASP A 280 29.90 -1.03 20.09
CA ASP A 280 29.20 -1.09 21.39
C ASP A 280 28.60 -2.47 21.75
N SER A 281 29.25 -3.56 21.34
CA SER A 281 28.77 -4.96 21.45
C SER A 281 27.60 -5.36 20.55
N ILE A 282 27.13 -4.45 19.68
CA ILE A 282 26.11 -4.69 18.66
C ILE A 282 26.80 -5.09 17.34
N PRO A 283 26.41 -6.21 16.70
CA PRO A 283 26.96 -6.60 15.41
C PRO A 283 26.29 -5.82 14.25
N PHE A 284 27.12 -5.37 13.30
CA PHE A 284 26.70 -4.69 12.08
C PHE A 284 26.75 -5.64 10.89
N MET A 285 25.78 -5.48 9.98
CA MET A 285 25.60 -6.30 8.78
C MET A 285 25.48 -7.81 9.08
N GLN A 286 24.99 -8.14 10.27
CA GLN A 286 24.68 -9.50 10.69
C GLN A 286 23.17 -9.64 10.89
N ALA A 287 22.57 -10.61 10.21
CA ALA A 287 21.15 -10.91 10.36
C ALA A 287 20.90 -11.80 11.59
N ASP A 288 19.70 -11.71 12.18
CA ASP A 288 19.32 -12.55 13.32
C ASP A 288 19.37 -14.05 12.99
N THR A 289 19.70 -14.87 14.00
CA THR A 289 19.59 -16.32 13.92
C THR A 289 18.17 -16.74 13.51
N TRP A 290 18.05 -17.53 12.45
CA TRP A 290 16.77 -18.10 12.01
C TRP A 290 16.53 -19.47 12.70
N PRO A 291 15.30 -19.82 13.12
CA PRO A 291 14.06 -19.01 13.09
C PRO A 291 13.83 -18.21 14.37
N THR A 292 14.80 -18.13 15.28
CA THR A 292 14.63 -17.54 16.62
C THR A 292 15.83 -16.68 16.96
N ALA A 293 15.57 -15.39 17.19
CA ALA A 293 16.57 -14.34 17.35
C ALA A 293 17.39 -14.51 18.64
N SER A 294 18.55 -13.85 18.69
CA SER A 294 19.47 -13.88 19.82
C SER A 294 19.32 -12.63 20.69
N THR A 295 19.40 -12.77 22.01
CA THR A 295 19.44 -11.62 22.93
C THR A 295 20.70 -10.75 22.76
N ALA A 296 21.63 -11.12 21.87
CA ALA A 296 22.76 -10.30 21.45
C ALA A 296 22.43 -9.32 20.30
N THR A 297 21.26 -9.45 19.67
CA THR A 297 20.82 -8.59 18.56
C THR A 297 19.48 -7.90 18.83
N ILE A 298 18.60 -8.49 19.66
CA ILE A 298 17.28 -7.93 19.98
C ILE A 298 17.16 -7.37 21.41
N VAL A 299 16.24 -6.41 21.59
CA VAL A 299 15.86 -5.90 22.92
C VAL A 299 15.07 -6.95 23.71
N GLY A 300 15.17 -6.91 25.05
CA GLY A 300 14.46 -7.86 25.93
C GLY A 300 12.92 -7.79 25.90
N ALA A 301 12.34 -6.81 25.20
CA ALA A 301 10.90 -6.69 24.97
C ALA A 301 10.43 -7.31 23.63
N ALA A 302 11.35 -7.67 22.73
CA ALA A 302 11.03 -8.29 21.45
C ALA A 302 10.78 -9.79 21.60
N ASN A 303 9.84 -10.34 20.82
CA ASN A 303 9.58 -11.77 20.83
C ASN A 303 10.66 -12.52 20.04
N ALA A 304 11.64 -13.11 20.73
CA ALA A 304 12.71 -13.88 20.11
C ALA A 304 12.21 -15.00 19.17
N ALA A 305 11.04 -15.59 19.46
CA ALA A 305 10.45 -16.65 18.64
C ALA A 305 10.10 -16.23 17.20
N ASP A 306 9.97 -14.91 16.98
CA ASP A 306 9.61 -14.28 15.70
C ASP A 306 10.84 -13.74 14.94
N GLY A 307 12.07 -14.14 15.31
CA GLY A 307 13.29 -13.76 14.58
C GLY A 307 13.30 -14.16 13.10
N TRP A 308 12.45 -15.11 12.69
CA TRP A 308 12.21 -15.45 11.28
C TRP A 308 11.44 -14.36 10.51
N LEU A 309 10.67 -13.49 11.19
CA LEU A 309 9.78 -12.48 10.61
C LEU A 309 10.46 -11.11 10.47
N TYR A 310 11.17 -10.64 11.51
CA TYR A 310 11.83 -9.32 11.49
C TYR A 310 13.36 -9.39 11.37
N GLY A 311 13.98 -10.58 11.38
CA GLY A 311 15.43 -10.71 11.57
C GLY A 311 16.36 -10.15 10.47
N MET A 312 15.82 -9.59 9.39
CA MET A 312 16.57 -8.80 8.40
C MET A 312 16.47 -7.28 8.63
N ALA A 313 15.51 -6.83 9.43
CA ALA A 313 15.20 -5.43 9.60
C ALA A 313 16.38 -4.63 10.15
N GLY A 314 17.10 -5.12 11.18
CA GLY A 314 18.28 -4.43 11.72
C GLY A 314 19.34 -4.14 10.65
N VAL A 315 19.65 -5.11 9.78
CA VAL A 315 20.58 -4.91 8.64
C VAL A 315 20.01 -3.90 7.63
N HIS A 316 18.70 -3.92 7.40
CA HIS A 316 17.98 -2.96 6.56
C HIS A 316 17.82 -1.56 7.20
N GLN A 317 18.14 -1.37 8.48
CA GLN A 317 18.30 -0.04 9.09
C GLN A 317 19.73 0.48 8.89
N GLN A 318 20.72 -0.41 8.99
CA GLN A 318 22.17 -0.13 8.94
C GLN A 318 22.73 0.21 7.55
N CYS A 319 21.95 0.14 6.46
CA CYS A 319 22.40 0.52 5.12
C CYS A 319 21.26 0.73 4.11
N ASP A 320 21.60 1.30 2.94
CA ASP A 320 20.73 1.43 1.77
C ASP A 320 21.19 0.51 0.62
N LEU A 321 21.58 -0.72 0.94
CA LEU A 321 21.90 -1.76 -0.04
C LEU A 321 20.72 -2.71 -0.22
N SER A 322 20.55 -3.23 -1.43
CA SER A 322 19.73 -4.42 -1.65
C SER A 322 20.51 -5.62 -1.14
N ILE A 323 19.98 -6.32 -0.13
CA ILE A 323 20.68 -7.36 0.62
C ILE A 323 19.79 -8.60 0.78
N ARG A 324 20.41 -9.76 0.65
CA ARG A 324 19.83 -11.07 1.03
C ARG A 324 20.55 -11.69 2.22
N ARG A 325 19.90 -12.67 2.84
CA ARG A 325 20.60 -13.68 3.64
C ARG A 325 21.35 -14.64 2.72
N ILE A 326 22.47 -15.17 3.20
CA ILE A 326 23.13 -16.32 2.58
C ILE A 326 22.47 -17.57 3.14
N ASP A 327 21.91 -18.40 2.27
CA ASP A 327 21.44 -19.74 2.65
C ASP A 327 22.64 -20.71 2.76
N SER A 328 22.55 -21.63 3.71
CA SER A 328 23.48 -22.75 3.84
C SER A 328 23.30 -23.78 2.71
N ALA A 329 24.26 -24.68 2.53
CA ALA A 329 24.17 -25.78 1.56
C ALA A 329 22.97 -26.73 1.78
N ALA A 330 22.29 -26.65 2.94
CA ALA A 330 21.06 -27.36 3.25
C ALA A 330 19.85 -26.40 3.31
N GLY A 331 19.80 -25.42 2.39
CA GLY A 331 18.65 -24.54 2.13
C GLY A 331 18.19 -23.68 3.32
N THR A 332 18.96 -23.61 4.41
CA THR A 332 18.55 -22.97 5.68
C THR A 332 19.17 -21.57 5.81
N PRO A 333 18.40 -20.52 6.17
CA PRO A 333 18.94 -19.16 6.27
C PRO A 333 20.02 -19.02 7.34
N THR A 334 21.16 -18.42 6.99
CA THR A 334 22.23 -18.11 7.95
C THR A 334 22.13 -16.67 8.49
N VAL A 335 23.06 -16.31 9.39
CA VAL A 335 23.25 -14.95 9.90
C VAL A 335 24.07 -14.05 8.96
N PHE A 336 24.71 -14.63 7.95
CA PHE A 336 25.52 -13.88 6.99
C PHE A 336 24.64 -13.27 5.91
N VAL A 337 25.04 -12.10 5.43
CA VAL A 337 24.30 -11.35 4.41
C VAL A 337 25.20 -10.99 3.23
N ALA A 338 24.59 -10.81 2.06
CA ALA A 338 25.29 -10.45 0.83
C ALA A 338 24.51 -9.35 0.08
N ALA A 339 25.23 -8.41 -0.53
CA ALA A 339 24.65 -7.44 -1.45
C ALA A 339 24.19 -8.15 -2.74
N ASN A 340 22.99 -7.82 -3.20
CA ASN A 340 22.36 -8.46 -4.34
C ASN A 340 22.93 -8.00 -5.69
N SER A 341 22.88 -8.92 -6.66
CA SER A 341 22.89 -8.63 -8.09
C SER A 341 21.47 -8.66 -8.67
N LEU A 342 21.27 -8.20 -9.91
CA LEU A 342 19.97 -8.29 -10.59
C LEU A 342 19.50 -9.76 -10.75
N GLY A 343 20.41 -10.67 -11.05
CA GLY A 343 20.11 -12.11 -11.15
C GLY A 343 19.82 -12.77 -9.80
N ASP A 344 20.27 -12.22 -8.68
CA ASP A 344 19.86 -12.68 -7.36
C ASP A 344 18.42 -12.24 -7.05
N LEU A 345 18.03 -11.02 -7.47
CA LEU A 345 16.71 -10.42 -7.19
C LEU A 345 15.55 -10.98 -8.00
N SER A 346 15.83 -11.72 -9.08
CA SER A 346 14.80 -12.54 -9.73
C SER A 346 14.14 -13.51 -8.74
N LYS A 347 14.92 -14.01 -7.76
CA LYS A 347 14.47 -14.97 -6.74
C LYS A 347 13.78 -14.28 -5.56
N PRO A 348 12.48 -14.59 -5.28
CA PRO A 348 11.72 -13.96 -4.21
C PRO A 348 12.38 -13.91 -2.82
N GLN A 349 13.15 -14.94 -2.40
CA GLN A 349 13.79 -14.96 -1.07
C GLN A 349 14.89 -13.91 -0.87
N ASN A 350 15.40 -13.31 -1.96
CA ASN A 350 16.50 -12.35 -1.91
C ASN A 350 16.02 -10.89 -1.88
N ARG A 351 14.71 -10.66 -2.07
CA ARG A 351 14.11 -9.33 -2.21
C ARG A 351 13.82 -8.71 -0.85
N PHE A 352 13.64 -7.38 -0.83
CA PHE A 352 13.34 -6.63 0.38
C PHE A 352 12.14 -7.21 1.15
N ALA A 353 12.32 -7.31 2.46
CA ALA A 353 11.34 -7.77 3.45
C ALA A 353 10.64 -9.13 3.14
N HIS A 354 11.25 -9.98 2.33
CA HIS A 354 10.79 -11.35 2.12
C HIS A 354 11.31 -12.30 3.21
N VAL A 355 10.46 -13.22 3.66
CA VAL A 355 10.73 -14.18 4.74
C VAL A 355 10.16 -15.57 4.39
N ARG A 356 10.67 -16.59 5.07
CA ARG A 356 10.17 -17.97 5.01
C ARG A 356 9.55 -18.36 6.36
N ILE A 357 8.26 -18.71 6.35
CA ILE A 357 7.50 -19.07 7.55
C ILE A 357 7.94 -20.48 8.01
N PRO A 358 8.35 -20.68 9.28
CA PRO A 358 8.63 -22.01 9.83
C PRO A 358 7.38 -22.89 9.93
N ASN A 359 7.50 -24.19 9.68
CA ASN A 359 6.38 -25.15 9.68
C ASN A 359 5.46 -25.02 10.91
N ARG A 360 6.04 -24.96 12.12
CA ARG A 360 5.33 -24.78 13.41
C ARG A 360 4.35 -23.59 13.45
N VAL A 361 4.62 -22.53 12.68
CA VAL A 361 3.77 -21.34 12.58
C VAL A 361 2.67 -21.59 11.54
N LEU A 362 3.05 -22.12 10.37
CA LEU A 362 2.16 -22.41 9.25
C LEU A 362 1.06 -23.44 9.60
N THR A 363 1.40 -24.48 10.37
CA THR A 363 0.46 -25.48 10.90
C THR A 363 -0.27 -25.02 12.17
N GLY A 364 0.26 -23.99 12.85
CA GLY A 364 -0.12 -23.59 14.21
C GLY A 364 0.15 -24.66 15.29
N SER A 365 0.98 -25.68 15.02
CA SER A 365 1.23 -26.78 15.97
C SER A 365 2.53 -27.56 15.70
N GLY A 366 3.07 -28.19 16.75
CA GLY A 366 4.30 -28.99 16.69
C GLY A 366 5.59 -28.19 16.89
N THR A 367 6.73 -28.86 16.67
CA THR A 367 8.08 -28.32 16.95
C THR A 367 8.99 -28.24 15.73
N ALA A 368 8.54 -28.73 14.56
CA ALA A 368 9.32 -28.72 13.33
C ALA A 368 9.39 -27.29 12.74
N ASN A 369 10.56 -26.91 12.23
CA ASN A 369 10.73 -25.64 11.50
C ASN A 369 10.64 -25.83 9.98
N PHE A 370 10.77 -27.07 9.49
CA PHE A 370 10.69 -27.44 8.08
C PHE A 370 9.52 -28.40 7.82
N PRO A 371 8.97 -28.45 6.59
CA PRO A 371 9.23 -27.54 5.47
C PRO A 371 8.83 -26.08 5.78
N THR A 372 9.45 -25.12 5.11
CA THR A 372 9.09 -23.69 5.27
C THR A 372 8.11 -23.27 4.18
N SER A 373 7.35 -22.18 4.37
CA SER A 373 6.64 -21.58 3.23
C SER A 373 7.61 -21.18 2.11
N MET A 374 7.10 -21.06 0.89
CA MET A 374 7.76 -20.24 -0.14
C MET A 374 7.91 -18.78 0.36
N PRO A 375 8.79 -17.97 -0.27
CA PRO A 375 9.06 -16.62 0.21
C PRO A 375 7.84 -15.69 0.11
N VAL A 376 7.52 -15.07 1.23
CA VAL A 376 6.36 -14.20 1.45
C VAL A 376 6.77 -12.90 2.11
N LEU A 377 5.95 -11.86 1.98
CA LEU A 377 6.24 -10.58 2.63
C LEU A 377 6.09 -10.68 4.15
N ALA A 378 7.00 -10.02 4.87
CA ALA A 378 6.96 -9.86 6.32
C ALA A 378 5.87 -8.86 6.74
N LEU A 379 4.61 -9.29 6.62
CA LEU A 379 3.42 -8.50 6.92
C LEU A 379 2.93 -8.70 8.35
N GLY A 380 2.23 -7.70 8.87
CA GLY A 380 1.56 -7.74 10.17
C GLY A 380 0.25 -8.52 10.16
N ASN A 381 -0.51 -8.38 11.24
CA ASN A 381 -1.89 -8.85 11.31
C ASN A 381 -2.78 -8.01 10.37
N ALA A 382 -3.91 -8.57 9.95
CA ALA A 382 -4.89 -7.87 9.11
C ALA A 382 -5.36 -6.54 9.76
N PRO A 383 -5.72 -5.50 8.98
CA PRO A 383 -6.20 -4.23 9.53
C PRO A 383 -7.46 -4.36 10.39
N THR A 384 -7.56 -3.57 11.46
CA THR A 384 -8.61 -3.70 12.49
C THR A 384 -9.98 -3.20 12.05
N ILE A 385 -10.10 -2.53 10.90
CA ILE A 385 -11.40 -2.34 10.23
C ILE A 385 -12.08 -3.69 9.92
N LEU A 386 -11.31 -4.74 9.62
CA LEU A 386 -11.82 -6.09 9.35
C LEU A 386 -12.20 -6.85 10.63
N SER A 387 -11.74 -6.43 11.82
CA SER A 387 -12.15 -7.04 13.10
C SER A 387 -13.49 -6.51 13.63
N THR A 388 -14.10 -5.52 12.98
CA THR A 388 -15.36 -4.89 13.41
C THR A 388 -16.47 -5.84 13.85
N ALA A 389 -16.94 -5.62 15.08
CA ALA A 389 -18.12 -6.23 15.68
C ALA A 389 -19.06 -5.14 16.25
N THR A 390 -20.26 -5.53 16.71
CA THR A 390 -21.28 -4.57 17.17
C THR A 390 -21.90 -5.01 18.49
N SER A 391 -22.42 -4.05 19.27
CA SER A 391 -23.13 -4.33 20.52
C SER A 391 -24.40 -5.17 20.33
N ASN A 392 -25.02 -5.10 19.14
CA ASN A 392 -26.24 -5.83 18.80
C ASN A 392 -25.99 -7.11 17.99
N SER A 393 -24.76 -7.33 17.49
CA SER A 393 -24.34 -8.55 16.82
C SER A 393 -22.86 -8.84 17.10
N PRO A 394 -22.54 -9.87 17.91
CA PRO A 394 -21.16 -10.25 18.20
C PRO A 394 -20.46 -10.97 17.02
N ALA A 395 -21.12 -11.10 15.86
CA ALA A 395 -20.56 -11.67 14.64
C ALA A 395 -19.92 -10.59 13.76
N ARG A 396 -18.76 -10.88 13.17
CA ARG A 396 -18.02 -9.95 12.31
C ARG A 396 -18.74 -9.68 10.97
N ILE A 397 -18.48 -8.51 10.38
CA ILE A 397 -18.93 -8.13 9.03
C ILE A 397 -18.02 -8.74 7.94
N ALA A 398 -16.72 -8.85 8.22
CA ALA A 398 -15.80 -9.67 7.43
C ALA A 398 -16.04 -11.17 7.72
N PRO A 399 -15.62 -12.07 6.81
CA PRO A 399 -15.46 -13.48 7.13
C PRO A 399 -14.65 -13.66 8.44
N PRO A 400 -14.99 -14.65 9.30
CA PRO A 400 -14.43 -14.73 10.65
C PRO A 400 -12.95 -15.08 10.64
N ALA A 401 -12.14 -14.29 11.35
CA ALA A 401 -10.68 -14.43 11.50
C ALA A 401 -10.19 -15.68 12.28
N THR A 402 -11.04 -16.70 12.43
CA THR A 402 -10.71 -18.03 12.97
C THR A 402 -11.05 -19.07 11.89
N PRO A 403 -10.42 -20.26 11.88
CA PRO A 403 -10.71 -21.30 10.89
C PRO A 403 -12.13 -21.84 11.06
N ASN A 404 -13.09 -21.14 10.47
CA ASN A 404 -14.39 -21.64 10.08
C ASN A 404 -14.24 -22.36 8.73
N VAL A 405 -15.15 -23.27 8.42
CA VAL A 405 -15.04 -24.24 7.30
C VAL A 405 -15.40 -23.60 5.94
N GLY A 406 -14.98 -22.35 5.72
CA GLY A 406 -15.36 -21.53 4.58
C GLY A 406 -14.51 -21.81 3.33
N PRO A 407 -15.09 -22.04 2.14
CA PRO A 407 -14.36 -22.08 0.87
C PRO A 407 -13.58 -20.81 0.54
N VAL A 408 -13.99 -19.65 1.07
CA VAL A 408 -13.48 -18.34 0.66
C VAL A 408 -12.95 -17.54 1.86
N VAL A 409 -11.66 -17.22 1.80
CA VAL A 409 -10.87 -16.26 2.61
C VAL A 409 -11.11 -16.19 4.12
N THR A 410 -10.06 -16.52 4.89
CA THR A 410 -9.62 -15.76 6.07
C THR A 410 -8.17 -16.06 6.50
N PRO A 411 -7.15 -15.34 6.00
CA PRO A 411 -5.86 -15.22 6.65
C PRO A 411 -5.90 -14.10 7.71
N ALA A 412 -5.83 -14.44 9.00
CA ALA A 412 -5.79 -13.46 10.10
C ALA A 412 -4.36 -12.91 10.37
N SER A 413 -3.36 -13.50 9.74
CA SER A 413 -1.93 -13.26 9.97
C SER A 413 -1.20 -13.10 8.64
N MET A 414 -0.21 -12.20 8.60
CA MET A 414 0.61 -11.90 7.42
C MET A 414 -0.19 -11.40 6.21
N SER A 415 -1.18 -10.54 6.48
CA SER A 415 -2.04 -9.93 5.45
C SER A 415 -2.19 -8.41 5.56
N GLY A 416 -1.81 -7.77 6.68
CA GLY A 416 -1.85 -6.31 6.78
C GLY A 416 -0.56 -5.62 6.32
N PHE A 417 -0.34 -4.40 6.81
CA PHE A 417 0.85 -3.60 6.50
C PHE A 417 2.19 -4.33 6.69
N LEU A 418 3.21 -3.85 5.96
CA LEU A 418 4.60 -4.24 6.19
C LEU A 418 4.99 -4.03 7.66
N ARG A 419 5.71 -4.99 8.25
CA ARG A 419 6.16 -4.92 9.65
C ARG A 419 6.92 -3.62 9.94
N PRO A 420 6.63 -2.91 11.06
CA PRO A 420 7.19 -1.60 11.37
C PRO A 420 8.72 -1.58 11.42
N GLU A 421 9.35 -2.71 11.71
CA GLU A 421 10.80 -2.85 11.73
C GLU A 421 11.46 -2.58 10.36
N PHE A 422 10.74 -2.76 9.24
CA PHE A 422 11.25 -2.46 7.90
C PHE A 422 11.10 -0.97 7.49
N VAL A 423 10.45 -0.13 8.31
CA VAL A 423 10.38 1.33 8.11
C VAL A 423 11.61 1.99 8.73
N LEU A 424 12.27 2.91 8.02
CA LEU A 424 13.49 3.55 8.54
C LEU A 424 13.22 4.31 9.84
N GLY A 425 14.04 4.04 10.87
CA GLY A 425 13.96 4.65 12.20
C GLY A 425 12.78 4.24 13.06
N ASN A 426 11.98 3.25 12.64
CA ASN A 426 10.85 2.72 13.41
C ASN A 426 11.09 1.30 13.97
N ASP A 427 12.25 0.71 13.71
CA ASP A 427 12.68 -0.53 14.35
C ASP A 427 12.90 -0.31 15.85
N ARG A 428 12.22 -1.12 16.66
CA ARG A 428 12.36 -1.18 18.12
C ARG A 428 12.57 -2.60 18.62
N SER A 429 12.81 -3.53 17.70
CA SER A 429 13.04 -4.95 17.97
C SER A 429 14.53 -5.22 18.18
N HIS A 430 15.39 -4.55 17.41
CA HIS A 430 16.84 -4.69 17.51
C HIS A 430 17.49 -3.74 18.55
N LEU A 431 18.67 -4.10 19.03
CA LEU A 431 19.54 -3.24 19.84
C LEU A 431 20.13 -2.13 18.96
N ASP A 432 20.15 -0.90 19.47
CA ASP A 432 20.70 0.28 18.81
C ASP A 432 21.72 0.97 19.74
N SER A 433 22.78 1.58 19.18
CA SER A 433 23.75 2.33 20.00
C SER A 433 23.30 3.78 20.16
N ALA A 434 23.28 4.25 21.40
CA ALA A 434 22.97 5.65 21.72
C ALA A 434 24.01 6.67 21.23
N THR A 435 25.07 6.24 20.53
CA THR A 435 26.11 7.11 19.95
C THR A 435 26.32 6.90 18.45
N ASP A 436 25.47 6.09 17.82
CA ASP A 436 25.56 5.75 16.40
C ASP A 436 24.56 6.53 15.53
N LEU A 437 24.83 6.59 14.23
CA LEU A 437 24.11 7.39 13.22
C LEU A 437 23.15 6.54 12.36
N TRP A 438 22.85 5.31 12.78
CA TRP A 438 21.90 4.41 12.14
C TRP A 438 20.61 4.30 12.98
N GLY A 439 19.79 3.28 12.70
CA GLY A 439 18.59 3.00 13.47
C GLY A 439 17.66 4.21 13.61
N GLY A 440 17.36 4.61 14.84
CA GLY A 440 16.38 5.65 15.17
C GLY A 440 16.63 7.02 14.54
N GLU A 441 17.87 7.39 14.24
CA GLU A 441 18.20 8.70 13.63
C GLU A 441 17.72 8.82 12.18
N ARG A 442 17.43 7.70 11.51
CA ARG A 442 17.02 7.65 10.10
C ARG A 442 15.53 7.85 9.87
N LEU A 443 14.78 8.22 10.92
CA LEU A 443 13.33 8.35 10.87
C LEU A 443 12.89 9.38 9.81
N GLY A 444 12.17 8.88 8.80
CA GLY A 444 11.62 9.71 7.72
C GLY A 444 12.55 9.92 6.52
N GLU A 445 13.72 9.27 6.46
CA GLU A 445 14.55 9.27 5.24
C GLU A 445 13.87 8.57 4.04
N ASP A 446 12.98 7.61 4.32
CA ASP A 446 12.15 6.91 3.32
C ASP A 446 10.75 7.53 3.16
N LEU A 447 10.40 8.62 3.84
CA LEU A 447 9.05 9.19 3.80
C LEU A 447 8.79 9.96 2.48
N LEU A 448 7.82 9.48 1.69
CA LEU A 448 7.39 10.13 0.46
C LEU A 448 6.23 11.11 0.69
N VAL A 449 5.20 10.67 1.43
CA VAL A 449 3.97 11.43 1.68
C VAL A 449 3.48 11.18 3.11
N ASN A 450 3.01 12.24 3.77
CA ASN A 450 2.30 12.17 5.05
C ASN A 450 0.79 12.44 4.87
N ASN A 451 -0.03 11.83 5.74
CA ASN A 451 -1.49 11.96 5.71
C ASN A 451 -2.09 11.51 4.37
N SER A 452 -1.59 10.39 3.85
CA SER A 452 -2.29 9.67 2.79
C SER A 452 -3.64 9.13 3.32
N LEU A 453 -4.61 8.99 2.43
CA LEU A 453 -5.89 8.32 2.68
C LEU A 453 -6.07 7.07 1.81
N ALA A 454 -5.23 6.93 0.77
CA ALA A 454 -5.16 5.74 -0.06
C ALA A 454 -3.77 5.62 -0.72
N PHE A 455 -3.32 4.39 -0.90
CA PHE A 455 -2.24 3.95 -1.78
C PHE A 455 -2.73 2.63 -2.38
N ASP A 456 -3.20 2.71 -3.63
CA ASP A 456 -3.99 1.70 -4.32
C ASP A 456 -3.28 1.35 -5.65
N VAL A 457 -3.10 0.06 -5.92
CA VAL A 457 -2.42 -0.50 -7.09
C VAL A 457 -3.34 -1.53 -7.71
N GLN A 458 -3.64 -1.40 -9.00
CA GLN A 458 -4.65 -2.25 -9.66
C GLN A 458 -4.20 -2.66 -11.06
N VAL A 459 -4.53 -3.89 -11.42
CA VAL A 459 -4.28 -4.43 -12.77
C VAL A 459 -5.49 -4.21 -13.68
N PHE A 460 -5.26 -3.90 -14.95
CA PHE A 460 -6.34 -3.91 -15.93
C PHE A 460 -6.70 -5.35 -16.31
N ASP A 461 -7.93 -5.75 -16.00
CA ASP A 461 -8.50 -7.03 -16.38
C ASP A 461 -9.50 -6.85 -17.54
N PRO A 462 -9.17 -7.27 -18.77
CA PRO A 462 -10.04 -7.11 -19.93
C PRO A 462 -11.34 -7.93 -19.86
N ASN A 463 -11.44 -8.89 -18.94
CA ASN A 463 -12.64 -9.72 -18.75
C ASN A 463 -13.46 -9.34 -17.52
N ALA A 464 -13.00 -8.40 -16.68
CA ALA A 464 -13.78 -7.90 -15.56
C ALA A 464 -15.12 -7.32 -16.03
N ILE A 465 -16.19 -7.68 -15.33
CA ILE A 465 -17.56 -7.32 -15.67
C ILE A 465 -17.91 -5.98 -15.03
N VAL A 466 -18.45 -5.06 -15.80
CA VAL A 466 -19.16 -3.88 -15.29
C VAL A 466 -20.66 -4.15 -15.42
N VAL A 467 -21.43 -3.86 -14.38
CA VAL A 467 -22.88 -4.09 -14.36
C VAL A 467 -23.61 -2.77 -14.54
N ASP A 468 -24.41 -2.69 -15.60
CA ASP A 468 -25.41 -1.63 -15.76
C ASP A 468 -26.61 -1.90 -14.84
N THR A 469 -27.04 -0.89 -14.09
CA THR A 469 -28.20 -0.96 -13.19
C THR A 469 -29.51 -0.43 -13.81
N SER A 470 -29.45 0.13 -15.02
CA SER A 470 -30.59 0.75 -15.74
C SER A 470 -31.84 -0.15 -15.84
N ASP A 471 -31.65 -1.44 -16.13
CA ASP A 471 -32.73 -2.45 -16.24
C ASP A 471 -33.02 -3.21 -14.92
N LEU A 472 -32.30 -2.94 -13.83
CA LEU A 472 -32.37 -3.75 -12.60
C LEU A 472 -33.46 -3.31 -11.60
N SER A 473 -34.01 -2.10 -11.74
CA SER A 473 -35.10 -1.59 -10.90
C SER A 473 -35.81 -0.39 -11.52
N ALA A 474 -37.14 -0.42 -11.60
CA ALA A 474 -37.97 0.67 -12.14
C ALA A 474 -37.99 1.98 -11.30
N LYS A 475 -37.00 2.19 -10.43
CA LYS A 475 -36.90 3.31 -9.48
C LYS A 475 -35.48 3.81 -9.17
N GLN A 476 -34.44 3.40 -9.89
CA GLN A 476 -33.07 3.83 -9.62
C GLN A 476 -32.42 4.51 -10.83
N SER A 477 -31.47 5.40 -10.54
CA SER A 477 -30.71 6.12 -11.55
C SER A 477 -29.85 5.15 -12.38
N ASP A 478 -29.73 5.44 -13.67
CA ASP A 478 -28.77 4.81 -14.58
C ASP A 478 -27.33 5.00 -14.06
N VAL A 479 -26.72 3.90 -13.60
CA VAL A 479 -25.37 3.86 -13.00
C VAL A 479 -24.68 2.56 -13.40
N MET A 480 -23.46 2.68 -13.93
CA MET A 480 -22.53 1.57 -14.13
C MET A 480 -21.80 1.27 -12.81
N VAL A 481 -21.71 -0.01 -12.45
CA VAL A 481 -21.09 -0.48 -11.20
C VAL A 481 -19.99 -1.49 -11.52
N GLY A 482 -18.75 -1.14 -11.19
CA GLY A 482 -17.56 -1.95 -11.44
C GLY A 482 -17.07 -2.73 -10.19
N PRO A 483 -16.04 -3.58 -10.34
CA PRO A 483 -15.55 -4.45 -9.26
C PRO A 483 -15.17 -3.76 -7.95
N SER A 484 -14.55 -2.58 -8.02
CA SER A 484 -14.12 -1.80 -6.85
C SER A 484 -15.27 -1.05 -6.15
N ASP A 485 -16.49 -1.05 -6.71
CA ASP A 485 -17.63 -0.34 -6.11
C ASP A 485 -18.30 -1.15 -5.00
N ALA A 486 -18.63 -0.50 -3.88
CA ALA A 486 -19.29 -1.13 -2.74
C ALA A 486 -20.65 -1.79 -3.09
N GLY A 487 -21.36 -1.28 -4.09
CA GLY A 487 -22.63 -1.83 -4.56
C GLY A 487 -22.50 -3.07 -5.47
N TYR A 488 -21.29 -3.44 -5.90
CA TYR A 488 -21.06 -4.38 -7.00
C TYR A 488 -21.69 -5.76 -6.77
N ARG A 489 -21.59 -6.31 -5.55
CA ARG A 489 -22.27 -7.59 -5.22
C ARG A 489 -23.79 -7.50 -5.33
N GLU A 490 -24.37 -6.39 -4.91
CA GLU A 490 -25.84 -6.19 -4.96
C GLU A 490 -26.32 -6.04 -6.40
N ALA A 491 -25.54 -5.35 -7.25
CA ALA A 491 -25.77 -5.24 -8.69
C ALA A 491 -25.68 -6.62 -9.36
N ILE A 492 -24.59 -7.37 -9.14
CA ILE A 492 -24.39 -8.76 -9.59
C ILE A 492 -25.55 -9.66 -9.13
N ARG A 493 -25.89 -9.64 -7.83
CA ARG A 493 -26.96 -10.49 -7.31
C ARG A 493 -28.30 -10.14 -7.96
N THR A 494 -28.58 -8.86 -8.19
CA THR A 494 -29.83 -8.44 -8.85
C THR A 494 -29.85 -8.84 -10.32
N ALA A 495 -28.74 -8.67 -11.05
CA ALA A 495 -28.61 -9.10 -12.44
C ALA A 495 -28.78 -10.63 -12.63
N PHE A 496 -28.25 -11.45 -11.72
CA PHE A 496 -28.31 -12.92 -11.82
C PHE A 496 -29.51 -13.58 -11.12
N ASN A 497 -30.10 -12.94 -10.10
CA ASN A 497 -31.26 -13.50 -9.36
C ASN A 497 -32.62 -13.00 -9.87
N GLN A 498 -32.68 -12.18 -10.91
CA GLN A 498 -33.91 -12.02 -11.70
C GLN A 498 -34.19 -13.33 -12.46
N VAL A 499 -34.66 -14.37 -11.75
CA VAL A 499 -35.17 -15.60 -12.39
C VAL A 499 -36.58 -15.31 -12.89
N SER A 500 -36.73 -15.08 -14.18
CA SER A 500 -38.06 -15.10 -14.80
C SER A 500 -38.56 -16.55 -14.84
N THR A 501 -39.80 -16.81 -14.44
CA THR A 501 -40.47 -18.02 -14.91
C THR A 501 -40.82 -17.83 -16.37
N ASP A 502 -40.49 -18.79 -17.23
CA ASP A 502 -41.04 -18.81 -18.58
C ASP A 502 -42.55 -19.11 -18.56
N ASN A 503 -43.20 -19.04 -19.72
CA ASN A 503 -44.64 -19.35 -19.85
C ASN A 503 -44.99 -20.82 -19.51
N SER A 504 -44.00 -21.68 -19.26
CA SER A 504 -44.14 -23.05 -18.77
C SER A 504 -43.88 -23.19 -17.27
N GLY A 505 -43.62 -22.10 -16.55
CA GLY A 505 -43.32 -22.10 -15.12
C GLY A 505 -41.93 -22.67 -14.78
N SER A 506 -41.07 -22.88 -15.77
CA SER A 506 -39.69 -23.30 -15.53
C SER A 506 -38.82 -22.09 -15.19
N PRO A 507 -37.81 -22.22 -14.31
CA PRO A 507 -36.80 -21.20 -14.10
C PRO A 507 -36.07 -20.91 -15.42
N SER A 508 -36.33 -19.74 -16.00
CA SER A 508 -35.60 -19.22 -17.14
C SER A 508 -34.64 -18.13 -16.65
N VAL A 509 -33.37 -18.22 -17.03
CA VAL A 509 -32.44 -17.10 -16.87
C VAL A 509 -32.78 -16.11 -17.97
N PRO A 510 -33.24 -14.88 -17.65
CA PRO A 510 -33.60 -13.91 -18.68
C PRO A 510 -32.34 -13.47 -19.41
N THR A 511 -32.19 -13.96 -20.64
CA THR A 511 -31.13 -13.58 -21.58
C THR A 511 -31.21 -12.11 -22.05
N SER A 512 -32.06 -11.30 -21.41
CA SER A 512 -32.36 -9.90 -21.77
C SER A 512 -31.71 -8.87 -20.86
N ILE A 513 -31.28 -9.26 -19.64
CA ILE A 513 -30.48 -8.41 -18.74
C ILE A 513 -28.98 -8.57 -19.07
N VAL A 514 -28.66 -9.59 -19.86
CA VAL A 514 -27.31 -9.99 -20.26
C VAL A 514 -26.81 -9.15 -21.46
N ASN A 515 -27.07 -7.84 -21.42
CA ASN A 515 -26.38 -6.87 -22.26
C ASN A 515 -24.97 -6.66 -21.67
N TYR A 516 -24.02 -7.53 -22.03
CA TYR A 516 -22.60 -7.33 -21.75
C TYR A 516 -22.06 -6.13 -22.55
N SER A 517 -22.46 -4.90 -22.20
CA SER A 517 -22.08 -3.69 -22.92
C SER A 517 -20.60 -3.35 -22.71
N GLU A 518 -20.10 -3.49 -21.48
CA GLU A 518 -18.73 -3.09 -21.13
C GLU A 518 -18.02 -4.17 -20.28
N ARG A 519 -16.89 -4.64 -20.81
CA ARG A 519 -15.89 -5.45 -20.10
C ARG A 519 -14.56 -4.71 -20.10
N GLY A 520 -13.76 -4.91 -19.08
CA GLY A 520 -12.51 -4.20 -18.89
C GLY A 520 -12.61 -3.22 -17.74
N ALA A 521 -11.98 -3.56 -16.62
CA ALA A 521 -11.86 -2.67 -15.46
C ALA A 521 -10.46 -2.78 -14.88
N PHE A 522 -10.01 -1.73 -14.20
CA PHE A 522 -8.92 -1.86 -13.24
C PHE A 522 -9.49 -2.54 -12.00
N VAL A 523 -8.82 -3.60 -11.56
CA VAL A 523 -9.26 -4.45 -10.45
C VAL A 523 -8.10 -4.79 -9.52
N ASP A 524 -8.47 -4.97 -8.26
CA ASP A 524 -7.64 -5.47 -7.17
C ASP A 524 -7.35 -6.96 -7.42
N LEU A 525 -6.18 -7.48 -7.05
CA LEU A 525 -5.88 -8.90 -7.29
C LEU A 525 -6.79 -9.80 -6.45
N CYS A 526 -7.36 -10.83 -7.06
CA CYS A 526 -8.33 -11.69 -6.35
C CYS A 526 -9.57 -10.95 -5.79
N TYR A 527 -9.98 -9.82 -6.38
CA TYR A 527 -11.13 -9.00 -5.93
C TYR A 527 -12.42 -9.77 -5.57
N PRO A 528 -12.80 -10.93 -6.17
CA PRO A 528 -14.02 -11.63 -5.77
C PRO A 528 -13.97 -12.21 -4.36
N VAL A 529 -12.77 -12.43 -3.83
CA VAL A 529 -12.54 -13.18 -2.59
C VAL A 529 -11.93 -12.34 -1.46
N LEU A 530 -11.36 -11.16 -1.73
CA LEU A 530 -10.75 -10.27 -0.73
C LEU A 530 -11.67 -9.99 0.48
N ALA A 531 -11.06 -9.96 1.67
CA ALA A 531 -11.79 -9.93 2.95
C ALA A 531 -12.55 -8.62 3.22
N GLY A 532 -12.02 -7.49 2.75
CA GLY A 532 -12.63 -6.17 2.76
C GLY A 532 -13.39 -5.82 1.48
N GLY A 533 -13.30 -6.66 0.44
CA GLY A 533 -13.77 -6.38 -0.91
C GLY A 533 -15.29 -6.20 -1.06
N SER A 534 -15.69 -5.77 -2.27
CA SER A 534 -17.09 -5.59 -2.65
C SER A 534 -17.88 -6.90 -2.63
N LEU A 535 -17.29 -7.99 -3.14
CA LEU A 535 -17.93 -9.30 -3.27
C LEU A 535 -17.87 -10.15 -2.00
N ARG A 536 -16.68 -10.31 -1.38
CA ARG A 536 -16.43 -11.18 -0.21
C ARG A 536 -16.94 -12.62 -0.41
N GLY A 537 -16.60 -13.23 -1.55
CA GLY A 537 -16.98 -14.58 -1.96
C GLY A 537 -18.45 -14.71 -2.40
N TRP A 538 -18.88 -15.94 -2.68
CA TRP A 538 -20.24 -16.27 -3.14
C TRP A 538 -21.16 -16.77 -2.03
N GLN A 539 -20.63 -16.95 -0.81
CA GLN A 539 -21.40 -17.45 0.33
C GLN A 539 -22.44 -16.42 0.82
N ALA A 540 -23.42 -16.89 1.58
CA ALA A 540 -24.31 -16.03 2.34
C ALA A 540 -23.50 -15.22 3.37
N ARG A 541 -23.75 -13.91 3.45
CA ARG A 541 -22.99 -12.94 4.28
C ARG A 541 -23.95 -12.08 5.11
N ARG A 542 -23.44 -11.31 6.08
CA ARG A 542 -24.24 -10.23 6.71
C ARG A 542 -24.13 -8.95 5.87
N ILE A 543 -25.26 -8.26 5.66
CA ILE A 543 -25.31 -7.00 4.91
C ILE A 543 -24.99 -5.81 5.84
N ASP A 544 -25.55 -5.80 7.04
CA ASP A 544 -25.55 -4.64 7.92
C ASP A 544 -25.10 -4.93 9.36
N ARG A 545 -24.66 -3.84 10.01
CA ARG A 545 -24.19 -3.69 11.39
C ARG A 545 -25.30 -3.87 12.45
N ARG A 546 -26.57 -3.63 12.09
CA ARG A 546 -27.75 -3.74 12.98
C ARG A 546 -28.69 -4.87 12.60
N ASP A 547 -28.86 -5.19 11.32
CA ASP A 547 -29.88 -6.17 10.92
C ASP A 547 -29.49 -7.64 11.16
N GLY A 548 -30.49 -8.46 11.48
CA GLY A 548 -30.32 -9.89 11.79
C GLY A 548 -30.23 -10.79 10.55
N THR A 549 -30.72 -10.29 9.42
CA THR A 549 -30.87 -10.98 8.14
C THR A 549 -29.57 -11.00 7.34
N GLY A 550 -29.19 -12.20 6.89
CA GLY A 550 -28.09 -12.38 5.95
C GLY A 550 -28.54 -12.17 4.50
N ASP A 551 -27.60 -11.73 3.68
CA ASP A 551 -27.66 -11.85 2.22
C ASP A 551 -27.66 -13.33 1.81
N GLY A 552 -28.33 -13.63 0.69
CA GLY A 552 -28.24 -14.93 0.05
C GLY A 552 -26.86 -15.19 -0.57
N ALA A 553 -26.63 -16.45 -0.94
CA ALA A 553 -25.52 -16.83 -1.80
C ALA A 553 -25.72 -16.32 -3.24
N LEU A 554 -24.63 -16.16 -3.98
CA LEU A 554 -24.67 -15.81 -5.41
C LEU A 554 -24.93 -17.05 -6.27
N SER A 555 -25.83 -16.97 -7.26
CA SER A 555 -26.42 -18.15 -7.92
C SER A 555 -25.67 -18.64 -9.18
N LEU A 556 -24.95 -17.77 -9.91
CA LEU A 556 -24.34 -18.11 -11.21
C LEU A 556 -22.95 -17.49 -11.36
N PRO A 557 -21.86 -18.20 -10.99
CA PRO A 557 -20.58 -17.54 -10.76
C PRO A 557 -19.55 -17.68 -11.89
N GLY A 558 -19.69 -18.63 -12.82
CA GLY A 558 -18.65 -18.93 -13.84
C GLY A 558 -18.22 -17.77 -14.77
N LEU A 559 -19.01 -16.70 -14.84
CA LEU A 559 -18.70 -15.47 -15.59
C LEU A 559 -17.66 -14.58 -14.89
N MET A 560 -17.43 -14.82 -13.59
CA MET A 560 -16.53 -14.06 -12.72
C MET A 560 -15.15 -14.72 -12.58
N ILE A 561 -14.84 -15.73 -13.42
CA ILE A 561 -13.50 -16.27 -13.60
C ILE A 561 -12.83 -15.49 -14.72
N THR A 562 -11.81 -14.73 -14.35
CA THR A 562 -10.96 -13.93 -15.25
C THR A 562 -9.49 -14.20 -14.91
N PRO A 563 -8.52 -13.73 -15.73
CA PRO A 563 -7.10 -13.92 -15.46
C PRO A 563 -6.67 -13.50 -14.04
N PHE A 564 -7.15 -12.36 -13.54
CA PHE A 564 -6.69 -11.75 -12.28
C PHE A 564 -7.61 -12.00 -11.06
N THR A 565 -8.73 -12.69 -11.25
CA THR A 565 -9.61 -13.08 -10.11
C THR A 565 -9.00 -14.11 -9.17
N GLY A 566 -7.95 -14.83 -9.58
CA GLY A 566 -7.31 -15.87 -8.77
C GLY A 566 -8.19 -17.09 -8.46
N VAL A 567 -9.42 -17.13 -9.00
CA VAL A 567 -10.40 -18.21 -8.82
C VAL A 567 -10.39 -19.09 -10.06
N ALA A 568 -10.30 -20.41 -9.88
CA ALA A 568 -10.45 -21.40 -10.94
C ALA A 568 -11.84 -22.03 -10.95
N SER A 569 -12.49 -22.19 -9.80
CA SER A 569 -13.85 -22.73 -9.72
C SER A 569 -14.60 -22.26 -8.48
N TYR A 570 -15.92 -22.48 -8.47
CA TYR A 570 -16.79 -22.12 -7.36
C TYR A 570 -17.17 -23.37 -6.57
N SER A 571 -16.24 -23.80 -5.72
CA SER A 571 -16.39 -24.97 -4.85
C SER A 571 -16.77 -24.57 -3.41
N THR A 572 -17.16 -25.58 -2.62
CA THR A 572 -17.23 -25.50 -1.15
C THR A 572 -15.91 -25.88 -0.47
N THR A 573 -14.91 -26.33 -1.24
CA THR A 573 -13.58 -26.73 -0.75
C THR A 573 -12.53 -25.72 -1.25
N PRO A 574 -11.75 -25.06 -0.37
CA PRO A 574 -10.71 -24.10 -0.80
C PRO A 574 -9.72 -24.67 -1.82
N ALA A 575 -9.44 -25.97 -1.74
CA ALA A 575 -8.56 -26.71 -2.66
C ALA A 575 -8.90 -26.51 -4.15
N ASP A 576 -10.19 -26.47 -4.50
CA ASP A 576 -10.65 -26.36 -5.90
C ASP A 576 -10.99 -24.91 -6.28
N VAL A 577 -11.02 -24.00 -5.30
CA VAL A 577 -11.49 -22.63 -5.50
C VAL A 577 -10.47 -21.80 -6.28
N TYR A 578 -9.21 -21.84 -5.86
CA TYR A 578 -8.18 -20.93 -6.34
C TYR A 578 -7.43 -21.50 -7.55
N GLN A 579 -6.80 -20.63 -8.34
CA GLN A 579 -5.97 -21.03 -9.47
C GLN A 579 -4.79 -21.92 -9.02
N PRO A 580 -4.46 -23.01 -9.75
CA PRO A 580 -3.31 -23.86 -9.46
C PRO A 580 -1.98 -23.10 -9.35
N SER A 581 -1.83 -21.99 -10.07
CA SER A 581 -0.65 -21.11 -10.03
C SER A 581 -0.46 -20.40 -8.68
N LEU A 582 -1.54 -20.05 -7.97
CA LEU A 582 -1.46 -19.48 -6.61
C LEU A 582 -0.98 -20.53 -5.60
N PHE A 583 -1.30 -21.80 -5.83
CA PHE A 583 -0.76 -22.91 -5.04
C PHE A 583 0.71 -23.20 -5.42
N LYS A 584 1.06 -23.35 -6.70
CA LYS A 584 2.44 -23.63 -7.17
C LYS A 584 3.43 -22.52 -6.80
N SER A 585 3.00 -21.25 -6.78
CA SER A 585 3.83 -20.13 -6.30
C SER A 585 4.04 -20.10 -4.77
N GLY A 586 3.30 -20.92 -4.01
CA GLY A 586 3.29 -20.93 -2.54
C GLY A 586 2.74 -19.66 -1.89
N LYS A 587 2.08 -18.78 -2.67
CA LYS A 587 1.38 -17.58 -2.17
C LYS A 587 0.04 -17.91 -1.50
N LEU A 588 -0.51 -19.09 -1.76
CA LEU A 588 -1.66 -19.67 -1.08
C LEU A 588 -1.30 -21.06 -0.55
N VAL A 589 -1.56 -21.30 0.75
CA VAL A 589 -1.40 -22.62 1.38
C VAL A 589 -2.64 -22.95 2.22
N THR A 590 -3.17 -24.16 2.04
CA THR A 590 -4.33 -24.71 2.75
C THR A 590 -3.99 -25.98 3.50
N PHE A 591 -4.71 -26.25 4.59
CA PHE A 591 -4.66 -27.51 5.34
C PHE A 591 -6.10 -27.98 5.57
N GLY A 592 -6.47 -29.07 4.92
CA GLY A 592 -7.86 -29.48 4.74
C GLY A 592 -8.67 -28.32 4.14
N THR A 593 -9.73 -27.93 4.85
CA THR A 593 -10.61 -26.81 4.47
C THR A 593 -10.17 -25.46 5.07
N SER A 594 -8.99 -25.36 5.67
CA SER A 594 -8.50 -24.10 6.28
C SER A 594 -7.43 -23.45 5.41
N ILE A 595 -7.65 -22.20 4.98
CA ILE A 595 -6.58 -21.35 4.44
C ILE A 595 -5.66 -20.95 5.59
N ARG A 596 -4.34 -21.14 5.44
CA ARG A 596 -3.34 -20.78 6.47
C ARG A 596 -2.50 -19.57 6.08
N LEU A 597 -2.21 -19.46 4.80
CA LEU A 597 -1.47 -18.38 4.18
C LEU A 597 -2.19 -18.01 2.89
N PHE A 598 -2.42 -16.72 2.69
CA PHE A 598 -2.92 -16.18 1.43
C PHE A 598 -2.37 -14.75 1.30
N GLN A 599 -1.44 -14.57 0.39
CA GLN A 599 -0.86 -13.29 -0.01
C GLN A 599 -0.98 -13.15 -1.54
N PRO A 600 -2.10 -12.64 -2.08
CA PRO A 600 -2.22 -12.44 -3.52
C PRO A 600 -1.11 -11.49 -4.01
N THR A 601 -0.45 -11.86 -5.10
CA THR A 601 0.73 -11.13 -5.58
C THR A 601 0.86 -11.32 -7.08
N PHE A 602 0.97 -10.25 -7.84
CA PHE A 602 1.51 -10.29 -9.19
C PHE A 602 3.03 -10.23 -9.11
N ASP A 603 3.72 -11.16 -9.77
CA ASP A 603 5.19 -11.29 -9.72
C ASP A 603 5.67 -11.83 -11.06
N THR A 604 6.72 -11.21 -11.63
CA THR A 604 7.41 -11.76 -12.80
C THR A 604 7.98 -13.16 -12.51
N PHE A 605 8.31 -13.44 -11.24
CA PHE A 605 8.76 -14.73 -10.69
C PHE A 605 10.04 -15.27 -11.37
N THR A 606 10.50 -16.47 -10.99
CA THR A 606 11.72 -17.10 -11.56
C THR A 606 11.48 -18.58 -11.82
N ASN A 607 12.12 -19.12 -12.86
CA ASN A 607 12.16 -20.57 -13.14
C ASN A 607 13.42 -21.22 -12.56
N SER A 608 14.11 -20.54 -11.62
CA SER A 608 15.35 -21.02 -11.02
C SER A 608 15.17 -21.93 -9.80
N TYR A 609 13.93 -22.09 -9.31
CA TYR A 609 13.57 -23.07 -8.29
C TYR A 609 13.59 -24.49 -8.85
N GLU A 610 13.10 -24.69 -10.08
CA GLU A 610 13.17 -25.95 -10.85
C GLU A 610 14.59 -26.50 -11.08
N ARG A 611 15.63 -25.82 -10.60
CA ARG A 611 17.06 -26.09 -10.81
C ARG A 611 17.90 -25.77 -9.56
N ASP A 612 17.29 -25.66 -8.39
CA ASP A 612 18.00 -25.31 -7.16
C ASP A 612 18.38 -26.50 -6.28
N GLY A 613 17.91 -27.70 -6.64
CA GLY A 613 18.26 -28.97 -5.99
C GLY A 613 17.49 -29.26 -4.71
N PHE A 614 16.49 -28.44 -4.37
CA PHE A 614 15.56 -28.66 -3.26
C PHE A 614 14.17 -29.00 -3.77
N ALA A 615 13.44 -29.88 -3.08
CA ALA A 615 12.04 -30.11 -3.41
C ALA A 615 11.17 -28.92 -2.99
N GLN A 616 10.39 -28.37 -3.92
CA GLN A 616 9.26 -27.50 -3.67
C GLN A 616 7.94 -28.25 -3.89
N ALA A 617 7.50 -28.98 -2.86
CA ALA A 617 6.35 -29.90 -2.92
C ALA A 617 5.18 -29.47 -2.03
N THR A 618 4.10 -30.26 -1.99
CA THR A 618 3.00 -30.10 -1.02
C THR A 618 3.30 -30.85 0.29
N LEU A 619 2.98 -30.23 1.43
CA LEU A 619 3.30 -30.77 2.77
C LEU A 619 2.75 -32.17 3.09
N ASN A 620 1.57 -32.49 2.57
CA ASN A 620 0.86 -33.76 2.73
C ASN A 620 -0.35 -33.83 1.78
N ALA A 621 -0.92 -35.04 1.63
CA ALA A 621 -2.06 -35.30 0.76
C ALA A 621 -3.38 -34.58 1.15
N SER A 622 -3.43 -33.88 2.29
CA SER A 622 -4.57 -33.08 2.75
C SER A 622 -4.29 -31.58 2.73
N SER A 623 -3.20 -31.13 2.10
CA SER A 623 -2.80 -29.72 2.02
C SER A 623 -2.43 -29.34 0.59
N ASN A 624 -2.91 -28.19 0.13
CA ASN A 624 -2.54 -27.63 -1.16
C ASN A 624 -1.65 -26.41 -0.96
N GLY A 625 -0.80 -26.13 -1.94
CA GLY A 625 0.19 -25.06 -1.90
C GLY A 625 1.60 -25.61 -1.73
N THR A 626 2.50 -25.07 -2.54
CA THR A 626 3.92 -25.44 -2.57
C THR A 626 4.65 -24.85 -1.35
N VAL A 627 5.48 -25.67 -0.73
CA VAL A 627 6.39 -25.33 0.37
C VAL A 627 7.81 -25.71 0.02
N TRP A 628 8.79 -25.08 0.66
CA TRP A 628 10.20 -25.35 0.46
C TRP A 628 10.68 -26.42 1.46
N GLU A 629 11.01 -27.61 0.96
CA GLU A 629 11.53 -28.71 1.76
C GLU A 629 13.07 -28.72 1.83
N ASN A 630 13.63 -29.47 2.77
CA ASN A 630 15.07 -29.73 2.85
C ASN A 630 15.40 -31.17 2.43
N LEU A 631 14.70 -31.65 1.40
CA LEU A 631 14.97 -32.90 0.71
C LEU A 631 15.85 -32.62 -0.51
N THR A 632 16.77 -33.54 -0.81
CA THR A 632 17.70 -33.46 -1.93
C THR A 632 17.78 -34.82 -2.63
N GLY A 633 17.71 -34.86 -3.96
CA GLY A 633 17.83 -36.09 -4.75
C GLY A 633 17.04 -36.07 -6.06
N ALA A 634 17.71 -36.40 -7.17
CA ALA A 634 17.25 -36.18 -8.55
C ALA A 634 15.98 -36.93 -9.02
N THR A 635 15.29 -37.66 -8.15
CA THR A 635 13.99 -38.31 -8.45
C THR A 635 12.83 -37.72 -7.65
N THR A 636 13.08 -36.63 -6.92
CA THR A 636 12.11 -35.96 -6.02
C THR A 636 12.38 -34.45 -5.89
N VAL A 637 13.23 -33.88 -6.73
CA VAL A 637 13.57 -32.44 -6.80
C VAL A 637 13.72 -32.05 -8.26
N ASP A 638 13.56 -30.77 -8.55
CA ASP A 638 13.76 -30.19 -9.88
C ASP A 638 12.92 -30.91 -10.96
N LEU A 639 11.71 -31.41 -10.63
CA LEU A 639 10.91 -32.27 -11.54
C LEU A 639 10.64 -31.62 -12.91
N GLY A 640 10.46 -30.30 -12.96
CA GLY A 640 10.32 -29.56 -14.22
C GLY A 640 11.60 -29.34 -15.03
N SER A 641 12.74 -29.95 -14.67
CA SER A 641 13.98 -29.91 -15.46
C SER A 641 14.94 -31.12 -15.30
N ASN A 642 14.45 -32.25 -14.79
CA ASN A 642 15.28 -33.42 -14.50
C ASN A 642 15.60 -34.30 -15.74
N GLY A 643 14.95 -34.04 -16.88
CA GLY A 643 15.13 -34.77 -18.14
C GLY A 643 14.36 -36.10 -18.21
N ILE A 644 13.37 -36.31 -17.33
CA ILE A 644 12.52 -37.50 -17.23
C ILE A 644 11.07 -37.07 -17.51
N ASP A 645 10.29 -37.98 -18.09
CA ASP A 645 8.84 -37.88 -18.24
C ASP A 645 8.23 -38.61 -17.03
N ASP A 646 8.04 -37.87 -15.93
CA ASP A 646 7.67 -38.38 -14.62
C ASP A 646 6.16 -38.63 -14.50
N ASP A 647 5.33 -37.86 -15.22
CA ASP A 647 3.88 -38.02 -15.24
C ASP A 647 3.34 -38.80 -16.46
N ALA A 648 4.22 -39.16 -17.41
CA ALA A 648 3.93 -39.83 -18.68
C ALA A 648 3.01 -39.03 -19.65
N THR A 649 2.97 -37.71 -19.50
CA THR A 649 2.05 -36.79 -20.21
C THR A 649 2.83 -35.62 -20.81
N PHE A 650 2.52 -35.27 -22.05
CA PHE A 650 3.17 -34.18 -22.82
C PHE A 650 4.69 -34.31 -23.08
N GLY A 651 5.39 -35.21 -22.38
CA GLY A 651 6.81 -35.52 -22.53
C GLY A 651 7.67 -34.80 -21.50
N ALA A 652 8.90 -35.28 -21.30
CA ALA A 652 9.82 -34.80 -20.28
C ALA A 652 10.03 -33.27 -20.20
N ASP A 653 10.17 -32.77 -18.98
CA ASP A 653 10.37 -31.35 -18.60
C ASP A 653 9.21 -30.44 -19.03
N ASP A 654 7.98 -30.91 -18.85
CA ASP A 654 6.75 -30.21 -19.25
C ASP A 654 6.33 -29.08 -18.25
N PHE A 655 5.25 -28.34 -18.54
CA PHE A 655 4.73 -27.30 -17.63
C PHE A 655 3.88 -27.86 -16.47
N ALA A 656 3.25 -29.01 -16.64
CA ALA A 656 2.52 -29.70 -15.57
C ALA A 656 3.48 -30.26 -14.50
N GLU A 657 4.63 -30.81 -14.91
CA GLU A 657 5.68 -31.37 -14.04
C GLU A 657 6.34 -30.34 -13.11
N ARG A 658 6.35 -29.06 -13.48
CA ARG A 658 7.01 -27.98 -12.69
C ARG A 658 6.56 -27.91 -11.24
N GLU A 659 7.50 -27.77 -10.33
CA GLU A 659 7.26 -27.65 -8.88
C GLU A 659 6.67 -26.28 -8.51
N THR A 660 7.12 -25.24 -9.22
CA THR A 660 6.75 -23.84 -9.01
C THR A 660 6.20 -23.17 -10.26
N SER A 661 5.49 -22.07 -10.08
CA SER A 661 5.06 -21.20 -11.19
C SER A 661 4.90 -19.76 -10.69
N PRO A 662 4.85 -18.75 -11.60
CA PRO A 662 4.35 -17.43 -11.26
C PRO A 662 2.94 -17.53 -10.63
N PRO A 663 2.54 -16.64 -9.70
CA PRO A 663 1.22 -16.70 -9.07
C PRO A 663 0.08 -16.45 -10.07
N PHE A 664 0.30 -15.55 -11.03
CA PHE A 664 -0.57 -15.31 -12.18
C PHE A 664 0.23 -15.56 -13.46
N ILE A 665 -0.36 -16.29 -14.40
CA ILE A 665 0.29 -16.69 -15.66
C ILE A 665 0.02 -15.73 -16.82
N ASN A 666 -0.86 -14.75 -16.63
CA ASN A 666 -1.25 -13.77 -17.64
C ASN A 666 -0.55 -12.44 -17.41
N THR A 667 -0.14 -11.80 -18.50
CA THR A 667 0.41 -10.43 -18.53
C THR A 667 -0.71 -9.41 -18.31
N PRO A 668 -0.59 -8.44 -17.39
CA PRO A 668 -1.53 -7.33 -17.27
C PRO A 668 -1.27 -6.30 -18.38
N ASP A 669 -2.32 -5.87 -19.09
CA ASP A 669 -2.20 -4.87 -20.18
C ASP A 669 -1.82 -3.47 -19.67
N ALA A 670 -2.14 -3.18 -18.41
CA ALA A 670 -1.85 -1.91 -17.74
C ALA A 670 -1.90 -2.08 -16.22
N ILE A 671 -1.16 -1.23 -15.51
CA ILE A 671 -1.23 -1.10 -14.04
C ILE A 671 -1.60 0.34 -13.69
N ARG A 672 -2.62 0.52 -12.86
CA ARG A 672 -3.03 1.81 -12.29
C ARG A 672 -2.48 1.93 -10.88
N ILE A 673 -1.90 3.07 -10.54
CA ILE A 673 -1.47 3.38 -9.17
C ILE A 673 -2.08 4.71 -8.74
N THR A 674 -2.87 4.68 -7.68
CA THR A 674 -3.65 5.79 -7.15
C THR A 674 -3.08 6.23 -5.81
N VAL A 675 -2.91 7.54 -5.63
CA VAL A 675 -2.51 8.15 -4.36
C VAL A 675 -3.53 9.22 -3.96
N ARG A 676 -4.10 9.08 -2.76
CA ARG A 676 -5.06 10.03 -2.16
C ARG A 676 -4.44 10.66 -0.92
N VAL A 677 -4.53 11.98 -0.76
CA VAL A 677 -3.92 12.75 0.33
C VAL A 677 -4.88 13.80 0.89
N GLU A 678 -4.90 13.96 2.21
CA GLU A 678 -5.69 14.99 2.91
C GLU A 678 -4.78 16.09 3.50
N ASN A 679 -5.23 17.35 3.43
CA ASN A 679 -4.64 18.40 4.25
C ASN A 679 -5.34 18.46 5.62
N PRO A 680 -4.66 18.10 6.73
CA PRO A 680 -5.31 17.97 8.05
C PRO A 680 -5.85 19.29 8.62
N LYS A 681 -5.47 20.45 8.07
CA LYS A 681 -5.94 21.77 8.54
C LYS A 681 -7.20 22.25 7.81
N THR A 682 -7.41 21.83 6.57
CA THR A 682 -8.53 22.27 5.73
C THR A 682 -9.51 21.14 5.39
N ARG A 683 -9.15 19.88 5.69
CA ARG A 683 -9.88 18.65 5.30
C ARG A 683 -10.17 18.57 3.80
N GLN A 684 -9.32 19.23 3.00
CA GLN A 684 -9.34 19.11 1.55
C GLN A 684 -8.60 17.83 1.16
N ILE A 685 -9.22 17.06 0.27
CA ILE A 685 -8.68 15.81 -0.25
C ILE A 685 -8.36 16.01 -1.72
N ARG A 686 -7.22 15.47 -2.16
CA ARG A 686 -6.86 15.35 -3.58
C ARG A 686 -6.43 13.92 -3.87
N GLN A 687 -6.69 13.47 -5.10
CA GLN A 687 -6.28 12.18 -5.62
C GLN A 687 -5.59 12.39 -6.97
N ILE A 688 -4.61 11.54 -7.27
CA ILE A 688 -4.03 11.39 -8.60
C ILE A 688 -3.85 9.90 -8.88
N SER A 689 -4.00 9.49 -10.12
CA SER A 689 -3.73 8.12 -10.57
C SER A 689 -2.78 8.16 -11.76
N ILE A 690 -1.77 7.30 -11.76
CA ILE A 690 -0.85 7.04 -12.87
C ILE A 690 -1.27 5.71 -13.50
N VAL A 691 -1.15 5.59 -14.82
CA VAL A 691 -1.39 4.33 -15.55
C VAL A 691 -0.13 4.00 -16.33
N HIS A 692 0.55 2.93 -15.94
CA HIS A 692 1.67 2.35 -16.66
C HIS A 692 1.20 1.32 -17.68
N ARG A 693 1.92 1.22 -18.80
CA ARG A 693 1.75 0.22 -19.86
C ARG A 693 3.14 -0.05 -20.47
N ASP A 694 3.43 -1.33 -20.72
CA ASP A 694 4.64 -1.77 -21.43
C ASP A 694 4.56 -1.56 -22.95
#